data_AF-A0A958JIV8-F1
#
_entry.id   AF-A0A958JIV8-F1
#
_cell.length_a   1.000
_cell.length_b   1.000
_cell.length_c   1.000
_cell.angle_alpha   90.00
_cell.angle_beta   90.00
_cell.angle_gamma   90.00
#
_symmetry.space_group_name_H-M   'P 1'
#
loop_
_entity.id
_entity.type
_entity.pdbx_description
1 polymer ?
#
loop_
_entity_poly.entity_id
_entity_poly.type
_entity_poly.pdbx_seq_one_letter_code
_entity_poly.pdbx_strand_id
1 'polypeptide(L)'
;GAVGVSSANTKNVSFDLSVFGADGGSAQAFETMTLRGGSVDLPIHELVGSDAIGLLEQRLIKTDPTVSTELIRVFPHQDGGIGYIMNVPTTVTSESSSGGSSSGSSSSGSSSSSSGTVFGSVSVMPSSLSLSGEAGAETDTEIVRVKNTGSTAVTLASANISGADASLFSIVSPAFPVTLPVGGSTDITVSFTPPTRGDFTASLTVTPSAGGVPATVPLSGHGLFAFRMNGGGEAYVDTEGHTWAAEDYFVGGEIFEATGEIDSTEDDALFQTERYGLNGDFGYSIPVLPEGATYMVTLHFAEIFFALEPDKRLFDVFAEGQQFIDDFNVFVDAGDSFRATSERFRVTVTDGKLDLELVGARQNAKVSAIEIVEDRGQEFPAIVELSTTFIDFGGVVSGSESAPLYLKVANFGDTSVLGDGGGKALHISAIQLVGSGASSFEYIGSPTPLTVNVGEVALLPFVHHPNSVGTKTAEIKLVSDAERPLPTVALKGLGLAITPLVDVYRGNAGGSSYLAQNGLTWSAGASEFTGGRKETYTDPILQTGDDPLYQSEYFGFEGGFEFSLPVQNGEYQVTLHFAELFWDRTNRRIFDVKIEGATVIEGFDILTQQVAFAPVAKTYQAVVNDGRLDISFIDVVDRSKVSAIVVQKAE
;
A
#
# COMPACT_ATOMS: atom_id res chain seq x y z
N GLY A 1 -21.85 14.17 56.82
CA GLY A 1 -21.19 14.61 58.06
C GLY A 1 -19.76 14.11 58.03
N ALA A 2 -18.78 15.01 58.23
CA ALA A 2 -17.35 14.75 58.06
C ALA A 2 -16.65 14.40 59.37
N VAL A 3 -15.58 13.58 59.30
CA VAL A 3 -14.22 13.67 59.90
C VAL A 3 -13.42 12.53 59.23
N GLY A 4 -12.21 12.59 58.71
CA GLY A 4 -11.10 13.55 58.67
C GLY A 4 -9.82 12.70 58.57
N VAL A 5 -8.97 12.89 57.55
CA VAL A 5 -7.63 12.30 57.51
C VAL A 5 -6.61 13.41 57.27
N SER A 6 -5.65 13.46 58.19
CA SER A 6 -4.59 14.43 58.34
C SER A 6 -3.61 14.45 57.17
N SER A 7 -3.14 15.65 56.86
CA SER A 7 -2.03 16.00 55.98
C SER A 7 -0.76 15.17 56.19
N ALA A 8 -0.22 14.61 55.10
CA ALA A 8 1.17 14.80 54.64
C ALA A 8 1.58 13.69 53.66
N ASN A 9 1.33 13.91 52.36
CA ASN A 9 2.16 13.41 51.25
C ASN A 9 1.69 14.10 49.95
N THR A 10 1.95 15.40 49.86
CA THR A 10 1.91 16.12 48.58
C THR A 10 3.10 15.68 47.74
N LYS A 11 2.87 14.82 46.73
CA LYS A 11 3.84 14.66 45.63
C LYS A 11 3.72 15.92 44.77
N ASN A 12 4.72 16.81 44.84
CA ASN A 12 4.82 17.91 43.90
C ASN A 12 5.21 17.31 42.55
N VAL A 13 4.36 17.50 41.53
CA VAL A 13 4.74 17.23 40.14
C VAL A 13 5.02 18.57 39.50
N SER A 14 6.20 18.71 38.91
CA SER A 14 6.60 19.88 38.12
C SER A 14 6.70 19.44 36.66
N PHE A 15 6.22 20.27 35.74
CA PHE A 15 6.26 20.01 34.31
C PHE A 15 7.04 21.14 33.63
N ASP A 16 7.83 20.78 32.62
CA ASP A 16 8.41 21.74 31.69
C ASP A 16 7.55 21.74 30.42
N LEU A 17 7.17 22.93 29.94
CA LEU A 17 6.45 23.11 28.69
C LEU A 17 7.41 23.72 27.66
N SER A 18 7.44 23.18 26.45
CA SER A 18 8.19 23.77 25.33
C SER A 18 7.28 23.81 24.11
N VAL A 19 7.26 24.95 23.42
CA VAL A 19 6.47 25.17 22.20
C VAL A 19 7.44 25.46 21.06
N PHE A 20 7.28 24.77 19.94
CA PHE A 20 8.13 24.93 18.76
C PHE A 20 7.36 25.60 17.62
N GLY A 21 8.00 26.54 16.94
CA GLY A 21 7.50 27.11 15.68
C GLY A 21 7.83 26.22 14.48
N ALA A 22 7.13 26.45 13.35
CA ALA A 22 7.29 25.69 12.10
C ALA A 22 8.70 25.77 11.48
N ASP A 23 9.55 26.70 11.93
CA ASP A 23 10.94 26.89 11.51
C ASP A 23 11.96 26.19 12.43
N GLY A 24 11.50 25.45 13.45
CA GLY A 24 12.37 24.76 14.41
C GLY A 24 13.02 25.67 15.45
N GLY A 25 12.66 26.95 15.52
CA GLY A 25 13.09 27.86 16.58
C GLY A 25 12.30 27.64 17.88
N SER A 26 12.99 27.48 19.02
CA SER A 26 12.35 27.33 20.33
C SER A 26 11.90 28.69 20.90
N ALA A 27 10.61 28.84 21.19
CA ALA A 27 10.11 29.95 22.00
C ALA A 27 10.04 29.49 23.47
N GLN A 28 10.90 30.05 24.32
CA GLN A 28 10.90 29.71 25.76
C GLN A 28 9.85 30.52 26.52
N ALA A 29 8.98 29.81 27.24
CA ALA A 29 8.32 30.32 28.45
C ALA A 29 8.32 29.21 29.51
N PHE A 30 9.01 29.43 30.62
CA PHE A 30 9.05 28.49 31.75
C PHE A 30 8.03 28.93 32.79
N GLU A 31 7.05 28.07 33.08
CA GLU A 31 6.21 28.23 34.28
C GLU A 31 6.16 26.94 35.07
N THR A 32 6.62 27.00 36.32
CA THR A 32 6.57 25.86 37.25
C THR A 32 5.26 25.90 38.03
N MET A 33 4.29 25.05 37.65
CA MET A 33 3.03 24.95 38.40
C MET A 33 3.08 23.80 39.41
N THR A 34 2.59 24.05 40.64
CA THR A 34 2.52 23.04 41.71
C THR A 34 1.06 22.66 41.98
N LEU A 35 0.70 21.39 41.81
CA LEU A 35 -0.68 20.93 41.95
C LEU A 35 -0.98 20.34 43.34
N ARG A 36 -2.15 20.70 43.90
CA ARG A 36 -2.71 20.11 45.13
C ARG A 36 -4.11 19.56 44.86
N GLY A 37 -4.19 18.41 44.18
CA GLY A 37 -5.41 17.59 44.04
C GLY A 37 -6.61 18.26 43.36
N GLY A 38 -6.90 17.86 42.12
CA GLY A 38 -8.01 18.35 41.29
C GLY A 38 -7.62 18.40 39.80
N SER A 39 -8.60 18.44 38.89
CA SER A 39 -8.32 18.70 37.46
C SER A 39 -7.89 20.15 37.27
N VAL A 40 -7.02 20.37 36.30
CA VAL A 40 -6.52 21.70 35.92
C VAL A 40 -6.99 21.95 34.50
N ASP A 41 -7.73 23.03 34.30
CA ASP A 41 -7.96 23.60 32.97
C ASP A 41 -6.79 24.53 32.65
N LEU A 42 -6.00 24.20 31.64
CA LEU A 42 -4.96 25.08 31.10
C LEU A 42 -5.58 25.98 30.03
N PRO A 43 -5.54 27.32 30.17
CA PRO A 43 -6.04 28.22 29.14
C PRO A 43 -4.98 28.34 28.03
N ILE A 44 -4.99 27.45 27.05
CA ILE A 44 -4.16 27.56 25.84
C ILE A 44 -4.70 28.65 24.88
N HIS A 45 -5.86 29.23 25.20
CA HIS A 45 -6.64 30.05 24.28
C HIS A 45 -6.06 31.45 23.97
N GLU A 46 -5.03 31.93 24.69
CA GLU A 46 -4.49 33.28 24.49
C GLU A 46 -3.22 33.37 23.63
N LEU A 47 -2.67 32.24 23.14
CA LEU A 47 -1.38 32.23 22.41
C LEU A 47 -1.43 31.79 20.95
N VAL A 48 -2.61 31.52 20.38
CA VAL A 48 -2.71 30.94 19.02
C VAL A 48 -3.30 31.96 18.03
N GLY A 49 -2.40 32.67 17.34
CA GLY A 49 -2.63 33.04 15.94
C GLY A 49 -2.33 31.84 15.05
N SER A 50 -3.03 31.74 13.92
CA SER A 50 -3.00 30.64 12.94
C SER A 50 -1.61 30.00 12.72
N ASP A 51 -1.61 28.66 12.67
CA ASP A 51 -0.56 27.79 12.11
C ASP A 51 0.54 27.24 13.05
N ALA A 52 0.18 26.69 14.21
CA ALA A 52 1.11 25.89 15.02
C ALA A 52 0.54 24.52 15.44
N ILE A 53 1.21 23.44 15.03
CA ILE A 53 1.03 22.08 15.55
C ILE A 53 2.15 21.85 16.58
N GLY A 54 1.81 21.78 17.87
CA GLY A 54 2.79 21.55 18.94
C GLY A 54 2.82 20.08 19.41
N LEU A 55 4.01 19.50 19.53
CA LEU A 55 4.26 18.24 20.24
C LEU A 55 4.63 18.53 21.70
N LEU A 56 3.98 17.83 22.64
CA LEU A 56 4.28 17.91 24.07
C LEU A 56 5.26 16.78 24.44
N GLU A 57 6.49 17.10 24.83
CA GLU A 57 7.43 16.10 25.35
C GLU A 57 7.38 16.08 26.89
N GLN A 58 6.89 14.98 27.47
CA GLN A 58 6.85 14.80 28.92
C GLN A 58 8.23 14.35 29.41
N ARG A 59 9.00 15.24 30.04
CA ARG A 59 10.22 14.85 30.76
C ARG A 59 9.98 14.86 32.27
N LEU A 60 9.62 13.69 32.81
CA LEU A 60 9.48 13.47 34.25
C LEU A 60 10.84 13.62 34.95
N ILE A 61 10.96 14.57 35.88
CA ILE A 61 12.07 14.59 36.84
C ILE A 61 11.81 13.47 37.87
N LYS A 62 12.48 12.34 37.63
CA LYS A 62 12.40 11.02 38.30
C LYS A 62 12.18 11.05 39.82
N THR A 63 11.31 10.16 40.31
CA THR A 63 11.60 9.34 41.53
C THR A 63 10.82 8.00 41.64
N ASP A 64 9.98 7.58 40.69
CA ASP A 64 9.23 6.31 40.81
C ASP A 64 9.17 5.56 39.46
N PRO A 65 9.70 4.32 39.35
CA PRO A 65 9.73 3.54 38.10
C PRO A 65 8.41 2.83 37.76
N THR A 66 7.30 3.10 38.47
CA THR A 66 6.02 2.39 38.31
C THR A 66 4.95 3.15 37.50
N VAL A 67 5.26 4.33 36.96
CA VAL A 67 4.31 5.14 36.18
C VAL A 67 4.67 5.09 34.70
N SER A 68 3.73 4.62 33.87
CA SER A 68 3.79 4.66 32.40
C SER A 68 3.67 6.09 31.90
N THR A 69 4.51 6.50 30.94
CA THR A 69 4.31 7.71 30.14
C THR A 69 3.15 7.46 29.16
N GLU A 70 2.12 8.30 29.16
CA GLU A 70 1.09 8.30 28.11
C GLU A 70 1.23 9.57 27.24
N LEU A 71 1.16 9.39 25.93
CA LEU A 71 1.07 10.45 24.93
C LEU A 71 -0.37 10.97 24.87
N ILE A 72 -0.56 12.28 25.02
CA ILE A 72 -1.85 12.94 24.76
C ILE A 72 -1.84 13.39 23.30
N ARG A 73 -2.78 12.91 22.48
CA ARG A 73 -3.05 13.45 21.13
C ARG A 73 -4.26 14.36 21.19
N VAL A 74 -4.18 15.51 20.53
CA VAL A 74 -5.25 16.50 20.41
C VAL A 74 -5.59 16.63 18.93
N PHE A 75 -6.87 16.59 18.59
CA PHE A 75 -7.37 16.80 17.23
C PHE A 75 -8.33 18.00 17.20
N PRO A 76 -8.30 18.84 16.15
CA PRO A 76 -9.31 19.87 15.93
C PRO A 76 -10.60 19.27 15.35
N HIS A 77 -11.75 19.80 15.77
CA HIS A 77 -13.06 19.54 15.16
C HIS A 77 -13.44 20.70 14.21
N GLN A 78 -14.27 20.44 13.18
CA GLN A 78 -14.53 21.40 12.08
C GLN A 78 -15.23 22.71 12.50
N ASP A 79 -15.85 22.76 13.69
CA ASP A 79 -16.49 23.93 14.30
C ASP A 79 -15.61 24.67 15.33
N GLY A 80 -14.32 24.33 15.40
CA GLY A 80 -13.33 25.08 16.19
C GLY A 80 -13.30 24.76 17.69
N GLY A 81 -14.00 23.73 18.14
CA GLY A 81 -13.88 23.18 19.49
C GLY A 81 -12.74 22.16 19.61
N ILE A 82 -12.05 22.12 20.77
CA ILE A 82 -11.07 21.09 21.11
C ILE A 82 -11.77 19.99 21.93
N GLY A 83 -11.70 18.73 21.48
CA GLY A 83 -12.09 17.56 22.27
C GLY A 83 -10.87 16.95 23.00
N TYR A 84 -11.06 16.47 24.23
CA TYR A 84 -10.04 15.74 24.99
C TYR A 84 -10.43 14.26 25.13
N ILE A 85 -9.46 13.34 25.01
CA ILE A 85 -9.60 11.97 25.55
C ILE A 85 -8.59 11.82 26.69
N MET A 86 -9.09 11.61 27.90
CA MET A 86 -8.28 11.15 29.04
C MET A 86 -8.47 9.65 29.20
N ASN A 87 -7.40 8.88 29.06
CA ASN A 87 -7.38 7.52 29.57
C ASN A 87 -6.99 7.57 31.05
N VAL A 88 -7.83 7.07 31.96
CA VAL A 88 -7.48 6.93 33.38
C VAL A 88 -7.62 5.46 33.77
N PRO A 89 -6.52 4.76 34.10
CA PRO A 89 -6.62 3.44 34.69
C PRO A 89 -7.21 3.53 36.10
N THR A 90 -8.29 2.80 36.37
CA THR A 90 -8.80 2.60 37.73
C THR A 90 -8.00 1.49 38.42
N THR A 91 -6.90 1.81 39.10
CA THR A 91 -6.49 1.21 40.40
C THR A 91 -5.10 1.70 40.86
N VAL A 92 -5.01 2.19 42.11
CA VAL A 92 -3.75 2.39 42.84
C VAL A 92 -3.81 1.55 44.10
N THR A 93 -2.97 0.53 44.22
CA THR A 93 -2.71 -0.18 45.49
C THR A 93 -1.38 0.31 46.06
N SER A 94 -1.39 0.81 47.30
CA SER A 94 -0.21 1.30 48.01
C SER A 94 0.52 0.16 48.73
N GLU A 95 1.80 -0.07 48.43
CA GLU A 95 2.71 -0.77 49.35
C GLU A 95 3.69 0.22 49.98
N SER A 96 3.65 0.33 51.30
CA SER A 96 4.65 1.06 52.08
C SER A 96 5.77 0.11 52.50
N SER A 97 7.02 0.44 52.16
CA SER A 97 8.20 -0.19 52.79
C SER A 97 8.77 0.75 53.85
N SER A 98 8.96 0.24 55.07
CA SER A 98 9.78 0.89 56.09
C SER A 98 10.73 -0.17 56.67
N GLY A 99 12.03 0.00 56.40
CA GLY A 99 13.10 -0.73 57.08
C GLY A 99 13.52 0.00 58.35
N GLY A 100 13.66 -0.74 59.45
CA GLY A 100 14.19 -0.25 60.73
C GLY A 100 14.36 -1.38 61.74
N SER A 101 15.53 -1.42 62.37
CA SER A 101 16.21 -2.60 62.93
C SER A 101 15.85 -3.02 64.37
N SER A 102 16.19 -4.29 64.67
CA SER A 102 16.75 -4.83 65.93
C SER A 102 15.86 -5.56 66.97
N SER A 103 16.33 -6.78 67.27
CA SER A 103 16.29 -7.56 68.52
C SER A 103 14.95 -8.01 69.13
N GLY A 104 14.79 -9.32 69.30
CA GLY A 104 13.83 -9.89 70.24
C GLY A 104 13.41 -11.32 69.90
N SER A 105 13.93 -12.27 70.65
CA SER A 105 13.72 -13.71 70.54
C SER A 105 12.27 -14.15 70.77
N SER A 106 11.81 -15.07 69.91
CA SER A 106 10.89 -16.20 70.18
C SER A 106 9.68 -16.00 71.10
N SER A 107 8.48 -16.05 70.53
CA SER A 107 7.48 -17.05 70.95
C SER A 107 6.40 -17.24 69.87
N SER A 108 6.05 -18.49 69.68
CA SER A 108 5.17 -19.08 68.68
C SER A 108 3.72 -18.62 68.76
N GLY A 109 3.17 -18.21 67.63
CA GLY A 109 1.72 -18.06 67.40
C GLY A 109 1.43 -18.25 65.92
N SER A 110 0.84 -19.38 65.57
CA SER A 110 0.55 -19.80 64.20
C SER A 110 -0.37 -18.80 63.48
N SER A 111 0.14 -18.11 62.47
CA SER A 111 -0.66 -17.33 61.51
C SER A 111 -1.05 -18.23 60.34
N SER A 112 -2.33 -18.60 60.27
CA SER A 112 -2.95 -19.05 59.03
C SER A 112 -3.12 -17.85 58.10
N SER A 113 -2.14 -17.62 57.22
CA SER A 113 -2.31 -16.75 56.06
C SER A 113 -3.22 -17.47 55.07
N SER A 114 -4.49 -17.10 55.03
CA SER A 114 -5.34 -17.34 53.86
C SER A 114 -4.77 -16.52 52.69
N SER A 115 -3.91 -17.14 51.88
CA SER A 115 -3.61 -16.66 50.53
C SER A 115 -4.94 -16.53 49.78
N GLY A 116 -5.40 -15.30 49.59
CA GLY A 116 -6.41 -15.00 48.57
C GLY A 116 -5.75 -15.17 47.21
N THR A 117 -5.82 -16.39 46.66
CA THR A 117 -5.57 -16.64 45.24
C THR A 117 -6.52 -15.76 44.43
N VAL A 118 -5.98 -14.76 43.73
CA VAL A 118 -6.73 -14.00 42.71
C VAL A 118 -6.98 -14.97 41.56
N PHE A 119 -8.23 -15.38 41.39
CA PHE A 119 -8.67 -16.23 40.28
C PHE A 119 -8.51 -15.45 38.96
N GLY A 120 -8.20 -16.17 37.87
CA GLY A 120 -7.72 -15.58 36.62
C GLY A 120 -8.60 -14.45 36.06
N SER A 121 -7.99 -13.28 35.86
CA SER A 121 -8.59 -12.14 35.18
C SER A 121 -8.34 -12.22 33.68
N VAL A 122 -9.38 -11.95 32.88
CA VAL A 122 -9.28 -11.79 31.43
C VAL A 122 -9.49 -10.33 31.08
N SER A 123 -8.72 -9.85 30.10
CA SER A 123 -8.89 -8.52 29.50
C SER A 123 -9.34 -8.67 28.05
N VAL A 124 -10.15 -7.74 27.58
CA VAL A 124 -10.69 -7.70 26.22
C VAL A 124 -10.25 -6.42 25.53
N MET A 125 -9.89 -6.51 24.26
CA MET A 125 -9.51 -5.36 23.44
C MET A 125 -10.03 -5.57 22.01
N PRO A 126 -10.74 -4.58 21.42
CA PRO A 126 -11.14 -3.30 22.02
C PRO A 126 -12.20 -3.44 23.13
N SER A 127 -12.44 -2.38 23.91
CA SER A 127 -13.45 -2.35 24.98
C SER A 127 -14.89 -2.20 24.48
N SER A 128 -15.05 -1.89 23.20
CA SER A 128 -16.30 -1.88 22.43
C SER A 128 -15.96 -2.27 21.00
N LEU A 129 -16.89 -2.94 20.31
CA LEU A 129 -16.72 -3.36 18.93
C LEU A 129 -17.77 -2.67 18.06
N SER A 130 -17.33 -2.05 16.97
CA SER A 130 -18.20 -1.44 15.98
C SER A 130 -18.00 -2.18 14.66
N LEU A 131 -19.09 -2.62 14.03
CA LEU A 131 -19.10 -3.28 12.73
C LEU A 131 -19.97 -2.48 11.76
N SER A 132 -19.75 -2.67 10.46
CA SER A 132 -20.65 -2.15 9.43
C SER A 132 -20.88 -3.21 8.38
N GLY A 133 -22.12 -3.38 7.92
CA GLY A 133 -22.43 -4.33 6.86
C GLY A 133 -23.44 -3.74 5.92
N GLU A 134 -23.49 -4.22 4.69
CA GLU A 134 -24.48 -3.76 3.73
C GLU A 134 -25.88 -4.21 4.11
N ALA A 135 -26.88 -3.37 3.87
CA ALA A 135 -28.25 -3.75 4.14
C ALA A 135 -28.69 -4.91 3.22
N GLY A 136 -29.02 -6.06 3.82
CA GLY A 136 -29.58 -7.21 3.11
C GLY A 136 -28.55 -8.16 2.48
N ALA A 137 -27.26 -7.89 2.63
CA ALA A 137 -26.17 -8.76 2.19
C ALA A 137 -24.93 -8.55 3.09
N GLU A 138 -23.84 -9.28 2.83
CA GLU A 138 -22.54 -9.17 3.53
C GLU A 138 -22.50 -9.60 5.01
N THR A 139 -21.32 -10.09 5.39
CA THR A 139 -21.01 -10.55 6.75
C THR A 139 -19.66 -9.96 7.12
N ASP A 140 -19.65 -8.69 7.49
CA ASP A 140 -18.44 -8.04 7.98
C ASP A 140 -18.01 -8.71 9.29
N THR A 141 -16.71 -8.83 9.51
CA THR A 141 -16.16 -9.48 10.69
C THR A 141 -15.13 -8.62 11.39
N GLU A 142 -15.28 -8.52 12.70
CA GLU A 142 -14.36 -7.79 13.56
C GLU A 142 -13.85 -8.66 14.70
N ILE A 143 -12.70 -8.30 15.25
CA ILE A 143 -11.99 -9.14 16.23
C ILE A 143 -12.01 -8.51 17.63
N VAL A 144 -12.43 -9.31 18.61
CA VAL A 144 -12.17 -9.05 20.03
C VAL A 144 -11.05 -9.96 20.52
N ARG A 145 -9.90 -9.38 20.86
CA ARG A 145 -8.80 -10.12 21.48
C ARG A 145 -9.04 -10.27 22.97
N VAL A 146 -9.05 -11.51 23.45
CA VAL A 146 -9.15 -11.87 24.86
C VAL A 146 -7.78 -12.33 25.36
N LYS A 147 -7.23 -11.64 26.36
CA LYS A 147 -5.94 -11.96 26.98
C LYS A 147 -6.10 -12.43 28.41
N ASN A 148 -5.40 -13.50 28.77
CA ASN A 148 -5.27 -13.92 30.17
C ASN A 148 -4.23 -13.05 30.89
N THR A 149 -4.70 -12.17 31.77
CA THR A 149 -3.87 -11.29 32.61
C THR A 149 -3.63 -11.84 34.01
N GLY A 150 -4.19 -13.01 34.33
CA GLY A 150 -4.02 -13.68 35.61
C GLY A 150 -2.68 -14.43 35.74
N SER A 151 -2.42 -14.97 36.93
CA SER A 151 -1.21 -15.74 37.26
C SER A 151 -1.38 -17.26 37.06
N THR A 152 -2.54 -17.71 36.59
CA THR A 152 -2.82 -19.12 36.26
C THR A 152 -3.48 -19.21 34.88
N ALA A 153 -3.40 -20.38 34.24
CA ALA A 153 -4.15 -20.61 33.00
C ALA A 153 -5.66 -20.41 33.22
N VAL A 154 -6.35 -19.87 32.23
CA VAL A 154 -7.80 -19.60 32.27
C VAL A 154 -8.47 -20.33 31.13
N THR A 155 -9.53 -21.08 31.42
CA THR A 155 -10.40 -21.66 30.40
C THR A 155 -11.59 -20.74 30.18
N LEU A 156 -11.75 -20.23 28.96
CA LEU A 156 -12.97 -19.58 28.51
C LEU A 156 -14.00 -20.67 28.25
N ALA A 157 -15.08 -20.71 29.03
CA ALA A 157 -16.11 -21.74 28.95
C ALA A 157 -17.06 -21.50 27.78
N SER A 158 -17.43 -20.24 27.54
CA SER A 158 -18.31 -19.83 26.46
C SER A 158 -18.16 -18.34 26.15
N ALA A 159 -18.64 -17.95 24.97
CA ALA A 159 -18.96 -16.56 24.65
C ALA A 159 -20.38 -16.53 24.07
N ASN A 160 -21.18 -15.54 24.47
CA ASN A 160 -22.56 -15.41 24.03
C ASN A 160 -22.85 -13.96 23.63
N ILE A 161 -23.66 -13.78 22.60
CA ILE A 161 -24.18 -12.47 22.21
C ILE A 161 -25.62 -12.34 22.73
N SER A 162 -25.93 -11.19 23.32
CA SER A 162 -27.24 -10.85 23.86
C SER A 162 -27.57 -9.39 23.59
N GLY A 163 -28.84 -8.98 23.76
CA GLY A 163 -29.30 -7.63 23.44
C GLY A 163 -30.51 -7.64 22.50
N ALA A 164 -30.95 -6.45 22.10
CA ALA A 164 -32.12 -6.28 21.23
C ALA A 164 -31.88 -6.89 19.84
N ASP A 165 -30.70 -6.64 19.27
CA ASP A 165 -30.35 -7.01 17.89
C ASP A 165 -29.37 -8.20 17.84
N ALA A 166 -29.31 -9.01 18.91
CA ALA A 166 -28.33 -10.08 19.05
C ALA A 166 -28.35 -11.11 17.92
N SER A 167 -29.49 -11.32 17.26
CA SER A 167 -29.61 -12.24 16.13
C SER A 167 -28.90 -11.78 14.86
N LEU A 168 -28.51 -10.50 14.78
CA LEU A 168 -27.79 -9.93 13.64
C LEU A 168 -26.27 -10.09 13.78
N PHE A 169 -25.80 -10.52 14.95
CA PHE A 169 -24.39 -10.73 15.23
C PHE A 169 -24.13 -12.22 15.50
N SER A 170 -22.99 -12.73 15.05
CA SER A 170 -22.63 -14.13 15.29
C SER A 170 -21.18 -14.27 15.71
N ILE A 171 -20.85 -15.32 16.45
CA ILE A 171 -19.46 -15.66 16.78
C ILE A 171 -19.00 -16.68 15.75
N VAL A 172 -18.07 -16.28 14.89
CA VAL A 172 -17.52 -17.13 13.82
C VAL A 172 -16.42 -18.04 14.38
N SER A 173 -15.56 -17.48 15.21
CA SER A 173 -14.44 -18.19 15.82
C SER A 173 -14.06 -17.57 17.18
N PRO A 174 -13.37 -18.29 18.08
CA PRO A 174 -13.04 -19.70 18.02
C PRO A 174 -14.19 -20.57 18.56
N ALA A 175 -14.07 -21.89 18.40
CA ALA A 175 -14.96 -22.81 19.11
C ALA A 175 -14.59 -22.87 20.61
N PHE A 176 -15.60 -22.83 21.48
CA PHE A 176 -15.43 -22.92 22.94
C PHE A 176 -15.69 -24.35 23.45
N PRO A 177 -15.02 -24.78 24.54
CA PRO A 177 -14.14 -24.00 25.41
C PRO A 177 -12.70 -23.84 24.89
N VAL A 178 -12.04 -22.72 25.24
CA VAL A 178 -10.64 -22.42 24.89
C VAL A 178 -9.82 -22.22 26.16
N THR A 179 -8.63 -22.82 26.26
CA THR A 179 -7.75 -22.63 27.43
C THR A 179 -6.55 -21.75 27.07
N LEU A 180 -6.43 -20.63 27.77
CA LEU A 180 -5.34 -19.66 27.62
C LEU A 180 -4.28 -19.88 28.70
N PRO A 181 -3.01 -20.11 28.33
CA PRO A 181 -1.91 -20.07 29.30
C PRO A 181 -1.77 -18.65 29.89
N VAL A 182 -0.99 -18.51 30.95
CA VAL A 182 -0.66 -17.19 31.54
C VAL A 182 -0.04 -16.29 30.47
N GLY A 183 -0.60 -15.09 30.28
CA GLY A 183 -0.18 -14.16 29.23
C GLY A 183 -0.62 -14.53 27.81
N GLY A 184 -1.23 -15.70 27.62
CA GLY A 184 -1.78 -16.14 26.34
C GLY A 184 -3.03 -15.35 25.94
N SER A 185 -3.33 -15.34 24.64
CA SER A 185 -4.50 -14.65 24.07
C SER A 185 -5.22 -15.52 23.05
N THR A 186 -6.49 -15.22 22.79
CA THR A 186 -7.26 -15.74 21.67
C THR A 186 -8.07 -14.61 21.05
N ASP A 187 -8.36 -14.73 19.76
CA ASP A 187 -9.18 -13.77 19.03
C ASP A 187 -10.58 -14.35 18.86
N ILE A 188 -11.60 -13.57 19.22
CA ILE A 188 -13.01 -13.87 18.96
C ILE A 188 -13.40 -13.06 17.73
N THR A 189 -13.67 -13.76 16.62
CA THR A 189 -14.22 -13.16 15.41
C THR A 189 -15.73 -13.06 15.55
N VAL A 190 -16.25 -11.84 15.51
CA VAL A 190 -17.68 -11.53 15.52
C VAL A 190 -18.07 -11.09 14.13
N SER A 191 -19.18 -11.62 13.61
CA SER A 191 -19.76 -11.14 12.37
C SER A 191 -21.02 -10.32 12.58
N PHE A 192 -21.40 -9.51 11.59
CA PHE A 192 -22.62 -8.71 11.58
C PHE A 192 -23.30 -8.73 10.21
N THR A 193 -24.62 -8.99 10.19
CA THR A 193 -25.44 -9.05 8.96
C THR A 193 -26.72 -8.22 9.16
N PRO A 194 -26.73 -6.94 8.74
CA PRO A 194 -27.88 -6.06 8.91
C PRO A 194 -28.97 -6.34 7.86
N PRO A 195 -30.25 -6.43 8.25
CA PRO A 195 -31.34 -6.62 7.29
C PRO A 195 -31.74 -5.33 6.57
N THR A 196 -31.42 -4.18 7.16
CA THR A 196 -31.79 -2.84 6.67
C THR A 196 -30.71 -1.84 7.06
N ARG A 197 -30.69 -0.70 6.38
CA ARG A 197 -29.86 0.44 6.78
C ARG A 197 -30.22 0.93 8.19
N GLY A 198 -29.23 1.25 9.02
CA GLY A 198 -29.43 1.86 10.34
C GLY A 198 -28.54 1.28 11.44
N ASP A 199 -28.63 1.85 12.63
CA ASP A 199 -27.84 1.41 13.80
C ASP A 199 -28.51 0.25 14.56
N PHE A 200 -27.70 -0.72 14.96
CA PHE A 200 -28.07 -1.91 15.72
C PHE A 200 -27.12 -2.09 16.90
N THR A 201 -27.62 -2.67 17.99
CA THR A 201 -26.83 -2.84 19.22
C THR A 201 -26.97 -4.24 19.83
N ALA A 202 -25.85 -4.76 20.31
CA ALA A 202 -25.78 -6.02 21.04
C ALA A 202 -24.66 -5.99 22.08
N SER A 203 -24.43 -7.11 22.75
CA SER A 203 -23.37 -7.27 23.72
C SER A 203 -22.81 -8.68 23.69
N LEU A 204 -21.50 -8.77 23.49
CA LEU A 204 -20.71 -9.99 23.61
C LEU A 204 -20.29 -10.18 25.07
N THR A 205 -20.61 -11.32 25.66
CA THR A 205 -20.14 -11.69 27.01
C THR A 205 -19.29 -12.96 26.95
N VAL A 206 -18.02 -12.84 27.32
CA VAL A 206 -17.06 -13.93 27.43
C VAL A 206 -17.04 -14.43 28.87
N THR A 207 -17.31 -15.72 29.07
CA THR A 207 -17.47 -16.33 30.39
C THR A 207 -16.33 -17.31 30.66
N PRO A 208 -15.41 -17.01 31.60
CA PRO A 208 -14.44 -17.98 32.10
C PRO A 208 -15.09 -19.14 32.86
N SER A 209 -14.38 -20.27 32.99
CA SER A 209 -14.76 -21.36 33.88
C SER A 209 -14.69 -20.92 35.36
N ALA A 210 -15.35 -21.69 36.25
CA ALA A 210 -15.69 -21.31 37.62
C ALA A 210 -14.60 -20.50 38.36
N GLY A 211 -14.97 -19.28 38.79
CA GLY A 211 -14.13 -18.39 39.61
C GLY A 211 -13.62 -17.13 38.91
N GLY A 212 -13.68 -17.06 37.57
CA GLY A 212 -13.34 -15.85 36.80
C GLY A 212 -14.49 -14.84 36.70
N VAL A 213 -14.16 -13.57 36.45
CA VAL A 213 -15.15 -12.50 36.18
C VAL A 213 -15.44 -12.49 34.67
N PRO A 214 -16.72 -12.56 34.23
CA PRO A 214 -17.07 -12.40 32.82
C PRO A 214 -16.62 -11.05 32.26
N ALA A 215 -16.14 -11.04 31.02
CA ALA A 215 -15.83 -9.82 30.30
C ALA A 215 -16.95 -9.51 29.30
N THR A 216 -17.40 -8.26 29.27
CA THR A 216 -18.48 -7.81 28.40
C THR A 216 -17.95 -6.76 27.44
N VAL A 217 -18.24 -6.92 26.15
CA VAL A 217 -17.91 -5.98 25.09
C VAL A 217 -19.22 -5.51 24.45
N PRO A 218 -19.57 -4.21 24.55
CA PRO A 218 -20.66 -3.63 23.78
C PRO A 218 -20.39 -3.79 22.28
N LEU A 219 -21.40 -4.24 21.54
CA LEU A 219 -21.39 -4.33 20.09
C LEU A 219 -22.30 -3.25 19.52
N SER A 220 -21.80 -2.52 18.54
CA SER A 220 -22.61 -1.68 17.66
C SER A 220 -22.40 -2.14 16.23
N GLY A 221 -23.47 -2.13 15.44
CA GLY A 221 -23.46 -2.49 14.04
C GLY A 221 -24.21 -1.45 13.25
N HIS A 222 -23.68 -1.03 12.10
CA HIS A 222 -24.40 -0.11 11.22
C HIS A 222 -24.67 -0.77 9.86
N GLY A 223 -25.95 -0.90 9.50
CA GLY A 223 -26.37 -1.27 8.16
C GLY A 223 -26.16 -0.12 7.19
N LEU A 224 -25.31 -0.32 6.17
CA LEU A 224 -25.03 0.64 5.11
C LEU A 224 -26.08 0.56 4.00
N PHE A 225 -26.35 1.69 3.35
CA PHE A 225 -27.02 1.64 2.05
C PHE A 225 -26.11 0.94 1.03
N ALA A 226 -26.68 0.04 0.23
CA ALA A 226 -26.02 -0.54 -0.93
C ALA A 226 -27.04 -0.65 -2.06
N PHE A 227 -26.61 -0.31 -3.28
CA PHE A 227 -27.40 -0.42 -4.50
C PHE A 227 -26.51 -0.90 -5.64
N ARG A 228 -26.97 -1.92 -6.36
CA ARG A 228 -26.23 -2.56 -7.45
C ARG A 228 -27.14 -2.73 -8.65
N MET A 229 -26.64 -2.49 -9.86
CA MET A 229 -27.39 -2.70 -11.09
C MET A 229 -26.53 -3.23 -12.23
N ASN A 230 -27.12 -4.11 -13.03
CA ASN A 230 -26.50 -4.69 -14.22
C ASN A 230 -26.80 -3.81 -15.45
N GLY A 231 -25.80 -3.15 -16.01
CA GLY A 231 -25.91 -2.24 -17.15
C GLY A 231 -26.32 -2.99 -18.42
N GLY A 232 -27.49 -2.65 -18.96
CA GLY A 232 -28.09 -3.31 -20.12
C GLY A 232 -28.59 -4.73 -19.88
N GLY A 233 -28.47 -5.27 -18.66
CA GLY A 233 -28.81 -6.63 -18.30
C GLY A 233 -30.03 -6.78 -17.39
N GLU A 234 -30.46 -8.02 -17.21
CA GLU A 234 -31.51 -8.40 -16.25
C GLU A 234 -30.94 -8.49 -14.82
N ALA A 235 -31.83 -8.58 -13.83
CA ALA A 235 -31.42 -8.78 -12.44
C ALA A 235 -30.61 -10.07 -12.27
N TYR A 236 -29.57 -10.00 -11.45
CA TYR A 236 -28.58 -11.06 -11.26
C TYR A 236 -28.20 -11.21 -9.78
N VAL A 237 -27.75 -12.40 -9.40
CA VAL A 237 -27.15 -12.65 -8.08
C VAL A 237 -25.78 -13.22 -8.36
N ASP A 238 -24.75 -12.52 -7.88
CA ASP A 238 -23.36 -12.90 -8.13
C ASP A 238 -22.90 -14.07 -7.26
N THR A 239 -21.68 -14.51 -7.50
CA THR A 239 -21.02 -15.59 -6.76
C THR A 239 -20.80 -15.28 -5.28
N GLU A 240 -20.72 -13.99 -4.91
CA GLU A 240 -20.57 -13.51 -3.52
C GLU A 240 -21.92 -13.41 -2.79
N GLY A 241 -23.03 -13.50 -3.54
CA GLY A 241 -24.39 -13.46 -3.03
C GLY A 241 -25.00 -12.06 -3.00
N HIS A 242 -24.36 -11.04 -3.57
CA HIS A 242 -24.97 -9.74 -3.73
C HIS A 242 -26.03 -9.79 -4.82
N THR A 243 -27.11 -9.05 -4.61
CA THR A 243 -28.21 -8.94 -5.58
C THR A 243 -28.03 -7.67 -6.42
N TRP A 244 -27.94 -7.86 -7.74
CA TRP A 244 -27.89 -6.83 -8.75
C TRP A 244 -29.28 -6.64 -9.36
N ALA A 245 -29.80 -5.41 -9.31
CA ALA A 245 -31.05 -5.07 -9.98
C ALA A 245 -30.87 -5.08 -11.51
N ALA A 246 -31.97 -5.29 -12.24
CA ALA A 246 -32.02 -4.95 -13.66
C ALA A 246 -31.80 -3.44 -13.82
N GLU A 247 -31.23 -3.03 -14.95
CA GLU A 247 -30.90 -1.63 -15.18
C GLU A 247 -32.11 -0.69 -15.06
N ASP A 248 -31.92 0.43 -14.36
CA ASP A 248 -32.89 1.53 -14.26
C ASP A 248 -32.13 2.86 -14.14
N TYR A 249 -32.85 3.98 -14.06
CA TYR A 249 -32.31 5.33 -13.79
C TYR A 249 -31.36 5.91 -14.84
N PHE A 250 -31.23 5.28 -16.01
CA PHE A 250 -30.39 5.78 -17.10
C PHE A 250 -30.99 6.99 -17.81
N VAL A 251 -30.12 7.84 -18.34
CA VAL A 251 -30.44 8.99 -19.18
C VAL A 251 -29.75 8.79 -20.52
N GLY A 252 -30.53 8.29 -21.49
CA GLY A 252 -30.02 7.99 -22.84
C GLY A 252 -29.19 6.70 -22.93
N GLY A 253 -28.42 6.59 -24.01
CA GLY A 253 -27.67 5.39 -24.35
C GLY A 253 -28.50 4.24 -24.92
N GLU A 254 -27.80 3.24 -25.44
CA GLU A 254 -28.34 1.98 -25.97
C GLU A 254 -27.64 0.80 -25.31
N ILE A 255 -28.20 -0.39 -25.51
CA ILE A 255 -27.65 -1.63 -24.95
C ILE A 255 -26.87 -2.38 -26.02
N PHE A 256 -25.74 -2.95 -25.62
CA PHE A 256 -25.03 -3.97 -26.39
C PHE A 256 -24.85 -5.22 -25.53
N GLU A 257 -24.89 -6.38 -26.18
CA GLU A 257 -24.73 -7.68 -25.53
C GLU A 257 -23.75 -8.56 -26.31
N ALA A 258 -22.99 -9.35 -25.58
CA ALA A 258 -22.13 -10.40 -26.10
C ALA A 258 -22.32 -11.68 -25.27
N THR A 259 -22.13 -12.85 -25.89
CA THR A 259 -22.37 -14.15 -25.24
C THR A 259 -21.09 -14.96 -25.00
N GLY A 260 -19.93 -14.32 -25.05
CA GLY A 260 -18.62 -14.96 -24.80
C GLY A 260 -18.28 -14.97 -23.32
N GLU A 261 -17.39 -15.88 -22.91
CA GLU A 261 -16.81 -15.86 -21.56
C GLU A 261 -16.08 -14.54 -21.32
N ILE A 262 -16.10 -14.06 -20.08
CA ILE A 262 -15.38 -12.85 -19.67
C ILE A 262 -14.25 -13.27 -18.72
N ASP A 263 -13.01 -13.05 -19.14
CA ASP A 263 -11.85 -13.35 -18.32
C ASP A 263 -11.80 -12.46 -17.06
N SER A 264 -11.15 -12.96 -16.00
CA SER A 264 -10.95 -12.25 -14.72
C SER A 264 -12.22 -12.00 -13.90
N THR A 265 -13.31 -12.72 -14.19
CA THR A 265 -14.53 -12.75 -13.35
C THR A 265 -15.12 -14.17 -13.33
N GLU A 266 -15.90 -14.50 -12.30
CA GLU A 266 -16.79 -15.68 -12.28
C GLU A 266 -18.25 -15.30 -12.62
N ASP A 267 -18.53 -14.00 -12.71
CA ASP A 267 -19.85 -13.39 -12.85
C ASP A 267 -20.04 -12.78 -14.25
N ASP A 268 -19.76 -13.58 -15.29
CA ASP A 268 -19.81 -13.16 -16.71
C ASP A 268 -21.06 -12.36 -17.07
N ALA A 269 -22.21 -12.72 -16.50
CA ALA A 269 -23.50 -12.09 -16.78
C ALA A 269 -23.55 -10.57 -16.46
N LEU A 270 -22.69 -10.09 -15.55
CA LEU A 270 -22.55 -8.65 -15.24
C LEU A 270 -21.70 -7.89 -16.26
N PHE A 271 -20.89 -8.61 -17.05
CA PHE A 271 -19.93 -8.03 -17.98
C PHE A 271 -20.28 -8.31 -19.45
N GLN A 272 -21.21 -9.24 -19.70
CA GLN A 272 -21.72 -9.62 -21.01
C GLN A 272 -22.71 -8.61 -21.60
N THR A 273 -23.25 -7.71 -20.79
CA THR A 273 -24.06 -6.58 -21.23
C THR A 273 -23.38 -5.26 -20.93
N GLU A 274 -23.72 -4.25 -21.73
CA GLU A 274 -23.31 -2.88 -21.47
C GLU A 274 -24.40 -1.90 -21.89
N ARG A 275 -24.44 -0.76 -21.20
CA ARG A 275 -24.99 0.48 -21.76
C ARG A 275 -23.88 1.31 -22.36
N TYR A 276 -24.12 1.88 -23.54
CA TYR A 276 -23.18 2.76 -24.22
C TYR A 276 -23.86 3.97 -24.86
N GLY A 277 -23.13 5.07 -25.03
CA GLY A 277 -23.65 6.31 -25.63
C GLY A 277 -23.68 6.28 -27.16
N LEU A 278 -24.82 6.49 -27.82
CA LEU A 278 -24.95 6.52 -29.30
C LEU A 278 -24.12 7.62 -29.99
N ASN A 279 -23.82 8.71 -29.28
CA ASN A 279 -23.03 9.85 -29.77
C ASN A 279 -21.75 10.08 -28.93
N GLY A 280 -21.32 9.09 -28.16
CA GLY A 280 -20.26 9.25 -27.17
C GLY A 280 -20.80 9.14 -25.74
N ASP A 281 -21.94 9.78 -25.46
CA ASP A 281 -22.31 10.12 -24.08
C ASP A 281 -23.63 9.47 -23.60
N PHE A 282 -23.71 9.22 -22.29
CA PHE A 282 -24.94 8.82 -21.57
C PHE A 282 -24.75 9.07 -20.06
N GLY A 283 -25.80 8.86 -19.26
CA GLY A 283 -25.68 9.05 -17.81
C GLY A 283 -26.71 8.29 -16.99
N TYR A 284 -26.71 8.54 -15.68
CA TYR A 284 -27.69 8.02 -14.71
C TYR A 284 -28.07 9.10 -13.70
N SER A 285 -29.26 8.98 -13.10
CA SER A 285 -29.69 9.79 -11.96
C SER A 285 -30.32 8.88 -10.90
N ILE A 286 -29.48 8.38 -9.99
CA ILE A 286 -29.74 7.20 -9.16
C ILE A 286 -30.11 7.65 -7.75
N PRO A 287 -31.28 7.26 -7.21
CA PRO A 287 -31.65 7.64 -5.85
C PRO A 287 -30.73 6.96 -4.83
N VAL A 288 -30.15 7.75 -3.94
CA VAL A 288 -29.27 7.29 -2.86
C VAL A 288 -29.74 7.82 -1.50
N LEU A 289 -29.51 7.04 -0.44
CA LEU A 289 -29.87 7.44 0.94
C LEU A 289 -28.74 7.13 1.92
N PRO A 290 -28.42 8.03 2.87
CA PRO A 290 -29.09 9.30 3.14
C PRO A 290 -28.59 10.45 2.24
N GLU A 291 -29.45 11.44 2.00
CA GLU A 291 -29.03 12.72 1.39
C GLU A 291 -27.90 13.36 2.20
N GLY A 292 -26.90 13.93 1.50
CA GLY A 292 -25.74 14.58 2.11
C GLY A 292 -24.66 13.61 2.61
N ALA A 293 -24.74 12.32 2.26
CA ALA A 293 -23.67 11.35 2.53
C ALA A 293 -22.69 11.21 1.36
N THR A 294 -21.54 10.64 1.69
CA THR A 294 -20.57 10.14 0.72
C THR A 294 -20.88 8.69 0.38
N TYR A 295 -20.71 8.35 -0.89
CA TYR A 295 -20.89 7.00 -1.41
C TYR A 295 -19.62 6.57 -2.11
N MET A 296 -19.27 5.30 -1.95
CA MET A 296 -18.36 4.61 -2.85
C MET A 296 -19.15 4.10 -4.06
N VAL A 297 -18.74 4.48 -5.25
CA VAL A 297 -19.34 4.12 -6.53
C VAL A 297 -18.35 3.25 -7.28
N THR A 298 -18.64 1.98 -7.50
CA THR A 298 -17.85 1.09 -8.36
C THR A 298 -18.51 1.00 -9.72
N LEU A 299 -17.77 1.32 -10.77
CA LEU A 299 -18.16 1.12 -12.16
C LEU A 299 -17.41 -0.07 -12.73
N HIS A 300 -18.14 -1.04 -13.26
CA HIS A 300 -17.60 -2.27 -13.81
C HIS A 300 -17.60 -2.20 -15.34
N PHE A 301 -16.54 -2.73 -15.95
CA PHE A 301 -16.34 -2.69 -17.40
C PHE A 301 -15.73 -3.99 -17.92
N ALA A 302 -16.08 -4.35 -19.15
CA ALA A 302 -15.30 -5.28 -19.97
C ALA A 302 -15.35 -4.81 -21.42
N GLU A 303 -14.26 -4.88 -22.17
CA GLU A 303 -14.31 -4.53 -23.59
C GLU A 303 -14.94 -5.68 -24.41
N ILE A 304 -16.26 -5.64 -24.58
CA ILE A 304 -17.03 -6.70 -25.27
C ILE A 304 -17.38 -6.35 -26.72
N PHE A 305 -17.04 -5.13 -27.19
CA PHE A 305 -17.23 -4.77 -28.59
C PHE A 305 -16.05 -5.29 -29.43
N PHE A 306 -16.34 -6.25 -30.31
CA PHE A 306 -15.30 -7.01 -31.01
C PHE A 306 -14.31 -6.14 -31.81
N ALA A 307 -13.04 -6.54 -31.80
CA ALA A 307 -11.94 -6.02 -32.62
C ALA A 307 -11.48 -4.58 -32.33
N LEU A 308 -11.57 -4.11 -31.07
CA LEU A 308 -10.89 -2.89 -30.66
C LEU A 308 -9.43 -3.17 -30.28
N GLU A 309 -8.53 -2.39 -30.88
CA GLU A 309 -7.12 -2.30 -30.49
C GLU A 309 -6.98 -1.34 -29.28
N PRO A 310 -5.83 -1.32 -28.58
CA PRO A 310 -5.54 -0.25 -27.62
C PRO A 310 -5.83 1.16 -28.16
N ASP A 311 -6.29 2.06 -27.28
CA ASP A 311 -6.53 3.49 -27.51
C ASP A 311 -7.68 3.84 -28.49
N LYS A 312 -8.51 2.85 -28.88
CA LYS A 312 -9.67 3.11 -29.75
C LYS A 312 -10.87 3.67 -28.98
N ARG A 313 -11.06 3.23 -27.74
CA ARG A 313 -12.10 3.74 -26.81
C ARG A 313 -11.43 4.50 -25.69
N LEU A 314 -11.78 5.77 -25.54
CA LEU A 314 -11.39 6.64 -24.44
C LEU A 314 -12.64 7.43 -24.01
N PHE A 315 -12.91 7.51 -22.72
CA PHE A 315 -14.02 8.30 -22.21
C PHE A 315 -13.77 8.79 -20.80
N ASP A 316 -14.46 9.87 -20.44
CA ASP A 316 -14.42 10.46 -19.12
C ASP A 316 -15.64 10.02 -18.32
N VAL A 317 -15.51 10.04 -16.99
CA VAL A 317 -16.62 9.81 -16.07
C VAL A 317 -16.73 10.97 -15.11
N PHE A 318 -17.93 11.53 -15.02
CA PHE A 318 -18.31 12.57 -14.10
C PHE A 318 -19.37 12.05 -13.12
N ALA A 319 -19.30 12.53 -11.89
CA ALA A 319 -20.33 12.35 -10.88
C ALA A 319 -20.58 13.68 -10.16
N GLU A 320 -21.85 14.04 -9.94
CA GLU A 320 -22.23 15.33 -9.35
C GLU A 320 -21.61 16.54 -10.09
N GLY A 321 -21.41 16.41 -11.40
CA GLY A 321 -20.77 17.42 -12.25
C GLY A 321 -19.25 17.55 -12.09
N GLN A 322 -18.61 16.71 -11.28
CA GLN A 322 -17.17 16.64 -11.11
C GLN A 322 -16.59 15.45 -11.90
N GLN A 323 -15.48 15.66 -12.60
CA GLN A 323 -14.77 14.58 -13.29
C GLN A 323 -14.01 13.70 -12.28
N PHE A 324 -14.21 12.39 -12.36
CA PHE A 324 -13.52 11.39 -11.54
C PHE A 324 -12.57 10.51 -12.35
N ILE A 325 -12.88 10.23 -13.61
CA ILE A 325 -12.05 9.41 -14.49
C ILE A 325 -11.82 10.21 -15.78
N ASP A 326 -10.57 10.28 -16.23
CA ASP A 326 -10.10 11.06 -17.38
C ASP A 326 -9.45 10.12 -18.41
N ASP A 327 -9.86 10.22 -19.68
CA ASP A 327 -9.36 9.43 -20.81
C ASP A 327 -9.30 7.90 -20.52
N PHE A 328 -10.36 7.35 -19.91
CA PHE A 328 -10.37 5.94 -19.48
C PHE A 328 -10.30 4.97 -20.66
N ASN A 329 -9.35 4.04 -20.59
CA ASN A 329 -9.11 3.02 -21.61
C ASN A 329 -9.35 1.60 -21.05
N VAL A 330 -10.58 1.12 -21.21
CA VAL A 330 -11.02 -0.20 -20.72
C VAL A 330 -10.11 -1.32 -21.23
N PHE A 331 -9.68 -1.28 -22.50
CA PHE A 331 -8.84 -2.34 -23.08
C PHE A 331 -7.48 -2.41 -22.40
N VAL A 332 -6.83 -1.27 -22.20
CA VAL A 332 -5.50 -1.21 -21.58
C VAL A 332 -5.58 -1.57 -20.11
N ASP A 333 -6.61 -1.09 -19.41
CA ASP A 333 -6.79 -1.35 -17.99
C ASP A 333 -7.14 -2.82 -17.71
N ALA A 334 -8.07 -3.40 -18.48
CA ALA A 334 -8.37 -4.82 -18.39
C ALA A 334 -7.21 -5.71 -18.90
N GLY A 335 -6.37 -5.20 -19.80
CA GLY A 335 -5.23 -5.89 -20.40
C GLY A 335 -5.52 -6.64 -21.70
N ASP A 336 -6.79 -6.86 -22.05
CA ASP A 336 -7.26 -7.36 -23.34
C ASP A 336 -8.78 -7.14 -23.50
N SER A 337 -9.35 -7.48 -24.66
CA SER A 337 -10.81 -7.61 -24.86
C SER A 337 -11.41 -8.79 -24.07
N PHE A 338 -12.71 -8.73 -23.79
CA PHE A 338 -13.46 -9.76 -23.06
C PHE A 338 -12.86 -10.09 -21.69
N ARG A 339 -12.35 -9.08 -21.00
CA ARG A 339 -11.78 -9.22 -19.66
C ARG A 339 -12.35 -8.15 -18.74
N ALA A 340 -12.76 -8.56 -17.54
CA ALA A 340 -13.36 -7.69 -16.55
C ALA A 340 -12.32 -6.76 -15.91
N THR A 341 -12.72 -5.50 -15.71
CA THR A 341 -12.03 -4.53 -14.87
C THR A 341 -13.03 -3.61 -14.18
N SER A 342 -12.61 -2.81 -13.21
CA SER A 342 -13.49 -1.92 -12.45
C SER A 342 -12.76 -0.70 -11.94
N GLU A 343 -13.44 0.44 -11.99
CA GLU A 343 -13.00 1.69 -11.41
C GLU A 343 -13.92 2.04 -10.24
N ARG A 344 -13.40 2.71 -9.22
CA ARG A 344 -14.21 3.08 -8.06
C ARG A 344 -13.98 4.52 -7.67
N PHE A 345 -15.04 5.21 -7.20
CA PHE A 345 -14.88 6.53 -6.63
C PHE A 345 -15.83 7.00 -5.55
N ARG A 346 -15.33 7.86 -4.66
CA ARG A 346 -16.10 8.53 -3.62
C ARG A 346 -16.76 9.80 -4.12
N VAL A 347 -18.06 9.93 -3.90
CA VAL A 347 -18.81 11.12 -4.26
C VAL A 347 -19.79 11.48 -3.16
N THR A 348 -19.80 12.76 -2.78
CA THR A 348 -20.79 13.30 -1.84
C THR A 348 -22.02 13.74 -2.61
N VAL A 349 -23.15 13.09 -2.34
CA VAL A 349 -24.41 13.37 -3.02
C VAL A 349 -25.27 14.24 -2.11
N THR A 350 -25.53 15.46 -2.55
CA THR A 350 -26.14 16.50 -1.69
C THR A 350 -27.65 16.58 -1.77
N ASP A 351 -28.27 15.99 -2.80
CA ASP A 351 -29.70 16.13 -3.08
C ASP A 351 -30.46 14.78 -3.07
N GLY A 352 -29.77 13.70 -2.67
CA GLY A 352 -30.30 12.34 -2.61
C GLY A 352 -30.36 11.62 -3.96
N LYS A 353 -29.75 12.17 -5.01
CA LYS A 353 -29.59 11.50 -6.30
C LYS A 353 -28.17 11.60 -6.80
N LEU A 354 -27.53 10.45 -7.01
CA LEU A 354 -26.24 10.40 -7.67
C LEU A 354 -26.44 10.59 -9.17
N ASP A 355 -26.01 11.75 -9.68
CA ASP A 355 -25.96 12.03 -11.11
C ASP A 355 -24.60 11.59 -11.68
N LEU A 356 -24.61 10.61 -12.58
CA LEU A 356 -23.44 10.11 -13.32
C LEU A 356 -23.51 10.53 -14.78
N GLU A 357 -22.40 10.95 -15.36
CA GLU A 357 -22.26 11.24 -16.79
C GLU A 357 -21.00 10.57 -17.33
N LEU A 358 -21.14 9.73 -18.35
CA LEU A 358 -20.04 9.10 -19.05
C LEU A 358 -19.94 9.72 -20.44
N VAL A 359 -18.78 10.33 -20.74
CA VAL A 359 -18.59 11.21 -21.90
C VAL A 359 -17.53 10.64 -22.84
N GLY A 360 -17.91 10.34 -24.07
CA GLY A 360 -17.02 9.71 -25.04
C GLY A 360 -15.99 10.68 -25.60
N ALA A 361 -14.71 10.49 -25.30
CA ALA A 361 -13.61 11.26 -25.91
C ALA A 361 -13.19 10.66 -27.27
N ARG A 362 -13.17 9.32 -27.36
CA ARG A 362 -12.96 8.55 -28.58
C ARG A 362 -13.80 7.28 -28.52
N GLN A 363 -14.63 7.06 -29.54
CA GLN A 363 -15.67 6.00 -29.51
C GLN A 363 -16.64 6.25 -28.33
N ASN A 364 -17.59 5.32 -28.13
CA ASN A 364 -18.70 5.48 -27.19
C ASN A 364 -18.23 5.14 -25.77
N ALA A 365 -18.56 6.00 -24.82
CA ALA A 365 -18.46 5.66 -23.41
C ALA A 365 -19.43 4.52 -23.08
N LYS A 366 -19.09 3.73 -22.07
CA LYS A 366 -19.83 2.50 -21.76
C LYS A 366 -19.67 2.07 -20.31
N VAL A 367 -20.63 1.32 -19.78
CA VAL A 367 -20.56 0.69 -18.46
C VAL A 367 -21.27 -0.66 -18.50
N SER A 368 -20.71 -1.64 -17.80
CA SER A 368 -21.27 -3.00 -17.71
C SER A 368 -22.09 -3.19 -16.44
N ALA A 369 -21.65 -2.66 -15.29
CA ALA A 369 -22.46 -2.68 -14.06
C ALA A 369 -22.08 -1.51 -13.14
N ILE A 370 -22.97 -1.15 -12.21
CA ILE A 370 -22.76 -0.05 -11.27
C ILE A 370 -23.12 -0.54 -9.86
N GLU A 371 -22.21 -0.31 -8.92
CA GLU A 371 -22.39 -0.54 -7.49
C GLU A 371 -22.22 0.77 -6.73
N ILE A 372 -23.06 1.00 -5.72
CA ILE A 372 -23.07 2.19 -4.89
C ILE A 372 -23.26 1.77 -3.45
N VAL A 373 -22.30 2.06 -2.58
CA VAL A 373 -22.34 1.72 -1.16
C VAL A 373 -22.14 2.99 -0.34
N GLU A 374 -22.96 3.21 0.71
CA GLU A 374 -22.77 4.31 1.66
C GLU A 374 -21.39 4.18 2.30
N ASP A 375 -20.63 5.25 2.18
CA ASP A 375 -19.31 5.33 2.75
C ASP A 375 -19.31 6.25 3.98
N ARG A 376 -18.96 5.68 5.12
CA ARG A 376 -18.88 6.39 6.41
C ARG A 376 -17.46 6.84 6.78
N GLY A 377 -16.55 6.87 5.80
CA GLY A 377 -15.16 7.21 6.06
C GLY A 377 -14.43 6.11 6.83
N GLN A 378 -14.80 4.84 6.61
CA GLN A 378 -13.93 3.73 6.98
C GLN A 378 -12.62 3.92 6.20
N GLU A 379 -11.46 3.89 6.87
CA GLU A 379 -10.17 3.99 6.21
C GLU A 379 -10.02 2.82 5.25
N PHE A 380 -9.91 3.09 3.96
CA PHE A 380 -9.70 2.03 2.99
C PHE A 380 -8.31 1.40 3.16
N PRO A 381 -8.18 0.11 2.81
CA PRO A 381 -6.88 -0.53 2.66
C PRO A 381 -5.96 0.30 1.75
N ALA A 382 -4.67 0.33 2.04
CA ALA A 382 -3.68 0.89 1.12
C ALA A 382 -3.81 0.17 -0.24
N ILE A 383 -4.19 0.89 -1.30
CA ILE A 383 -4.05 0.39 -2.67
C ILE A 383 -2.59 0.55 -3.03
N VAL A 384 -1.90 -0.58 -3.13
CA VAL A 384 -0.46 -0.63 -3.32
C VAL A 384 -0.13 -1.23 -4.66
N GLU A 385 0.60 -0.47 -5.48
CA GLU A 385 1.16 -0.98 -6.72
C GLU A 385 2.68 -1.11 -6.63
N LEU A 386 3.19 -2.16 -7.25
CA LEU A 386 4.61 -2.35 -7.46
C LEU A 386 4.94 -1.99 -8.91
N SER A 387 6.06 -1.29 -9.14
CA SER A 387 6.47 -0.95 -10.51
C SER A 387 6.77 -2.14 -11.40
N THR A 388 7.03 -3.32 -10.81
CA THR A 388 7.34 -4.55 -11.54
C THR A 388 7.21 -5.77 -10.64
N THR A 389 7.00 -6.93 -11.27
CA THR A 389 7.09 -8.25 -10.64
C THR A 389 8.49 -8.87 -10.77
N PHE A 390 9.41 -8.22 -11.50
CA PHE A 390 10.73 -8.77 -11.79
C PHE A 390 11.82 -7.71 -11.95
N ILE A 391 13.00 -7.97 -11.36
CA ILE A 391 14.19 -7.13 -11.50
C ILE A 391 15.36 -8.00 -11.98
N ASP A 392 15.93 -7.64 -13.13
CA ASP A 392 17.15 -8.25 -13.68
C ASP A 392 18.33 -7.28 -13.57
N PHE A 393 19.33 -7.65 -12.77
CA PHE A 393 20.58 -6.90 -12.64
C PHE A 393 21.56 -7.15 -13.80
N GLY A 394 21.25 -8.11 -14.68
CA GLY A 394 22.18 -8.61 -15.68
C GLY A 394 23.43 -9.22 -15.03
N GLY A 395 24.54 -9.18 -15.77
CA GLY A 395 25.83 -9.71 -15.36
C GLY A 395 26.64 -8.75 -14.47
N VAL A 396 27.14 -9.28 -13.36
CA VAL A 396 28.05 -8.57 -12.45
C VAL A 396 29.23 -9.49 -12.15
N VAL A 397 30.46 -8.96 -12.17
CA VAL A 397 31.67 -9.75 -11.87
C VAL A 397 31.58 -10.30 -10.44
N SER A 398 31.86 -11.60 -10.27
CA SER A 398 31.84 -12.24 -8.96
C SER A 398 32.77 -11.52 -7.97
N GLY A 399 32.23 -11.16 -6.80
CA GLY A 399 32.93 -10.36 -5.79
C GLY A 399 32.91 -8.85 -6.00
N SER A 400 32.22 -8.36 -7.05
CA SER A 400 31.92 -6.95 -7.27
C SER A 400 30.44 -6.65 -6.92
N GLU A 401 30.06 -5.39 -7.02
CA GLU A 401 28.72 -4.87 -6.70
C GLU A 401 28.12 -4.16 -7.93
N SER A 402 26.81 -4.32 -8.15
CA SER A 402 26.09 -3.60 -9.19
C SER A 402 25.75 -2.17 -8.77
N ALA A 403 25.42 -1.31 -9.75
CA ALA A 403 24.60 -0.13 -9.44
C ALA A 403 23.23 -0.56 -8.86
N PRO A 404 22.59 0.27 -8.03
CA PRO A 404 21.28 -0.04 -7.48
C PRO A 404 20.20 0.00 -8.57
N LEU A 405 19.27 -0.96 -8.49
CA LEU A 405 17.98 -0.91 -9.19
C LEU A 405 16.88 -0.75 -8.14
N TYR A 406 15.76 -0.12 -8.53
CA TYR A 406 14.73 0.26 -7.59
C TYR A 406 13.44 -0.52 -7.83
N LEU A 407 12.89 -1.10 -6.76
CA LEU A 407 11.48 -1.46 -6.70
C LEU A 407 10.70 -0.22 -6.24
N LYS A 408 9.78 0.27 -7.05
CA LYS A 408 8.87 1.35 -6.62
C LYS A 408 7.65 0.72 -5.96
N VAL A 409 7.30 1.24 -4.79
CA VAL A 409 6.09 0.89 -4.05
C VAL A 409 5.25 2.15 -3.96
N ALA A 410 4.21 2.22 -4.77
CA ALA A 410 3.27 3.35 -4.74
C ALA A 410 2.13 2.98 -3.81
N ASN A 411 1.85 3.83 -2.81
CA ASN A 411 0.60 3.76 -2.08
C ASN A 411 -0.31 4.83 -2.67
N PHE A 412 -1.16 4.43 -3.59
CA PHE A 412 -2.12 5.34 -4.20
C PHE A 412 -3.23 5.71 -3.22
N GLY A 413 -3.41 4.93 -2.14
CA GLY A 413 -4.63 4.96 -1.35
C GLY A 413 -5.83 4.77 -2.27
N ASP A 414 -6.98 5.23 -1.84
CA ASP A 414 -8.13 5.37 -2.72
C ASP A 414 -8.00 6.69 -3.50
N THR A 415 -7.42 6.63 -4.71
CA THR A 415 -7.21 7.79 -5.61
C THR A 415 -8.49 8.45 -6.09
N SER A 416 -9.63 7.88 -5.71
CA SER A 416 -10.91 8.40 -6.08
C SER A 416 -11.39 9.62 -5.28
N VAL A 417 -10.61 10.02 -4.28
CA VAL A 417 -10.82 11.26 -3.54
C VAL A 417 -9.89 12.34 -4.11
N LEU A 418 -10.45 13.28 -4.89
CA LEU A 418 -9.70 14.49 -5.24
C LEU A 418 -9.50 15.36 -3.98
N GLY A 419 -8.32 15.28 -3.37
CA GLY A 419 -7.78 16.39 -2.56
C GLY A 419 -7.04 16.05 -1.27
N ASP A 420 -7.26 14.90 -0.64
CA ASP A 420 -6.62 14.58 0.66
C ASP A 420 -6.12 13.12 0.81
N GLY A 421 -6.27 12.27 -0.21
CA GLY A 421 -5.70 10.93 -0.19
C GLY A 421 -6.36 10.05 0.87
N GLY A 422 -7.65 9.76 0.69
CA GLY A 422 -8.32 8.73 1.48
C GLY A 422 -7.56 7.39 1.40
N GLY A 423 -7.44 6.69 2.53
CA GLY A 423 -6.75 5.41 2.63
C GLY A 423 -5.71 5.38 3.76
N LYS A 424 -5.33 4.17 4.19
CA LYS A 424 -4.32 4.00 5.24
C LYS A 424 -2.90 4.16 4.68
N ALA A 425 -1.99 4.72 5.47
CA ALA A 425 -0.56 4.61 5.18
C ALA A 425 -0.13 3.13 5.17
N LEU A 426 0.70 2.74 4.21
CA LEU A 426 1.27 1.41 4.15
C LEU A 426 2.46 1.32 5.11
N HIS A 427 2.41 0.41 6.07
CA HIS A 427 3.52 0.13 6.97
C HIS A 427 4.25 -1.15 6.57
N ILE A 428 5.44 -1.01 5.98
CA ILE A 428 6.33 -2.13 5.65
C ILE A 428 7.19 -2.43 6.88
N SER A 429 6.81 -3.47 7.62
CA SER A 429 7.50 -3.92 8.83
C SER A 429 8.84 -4.61 8.56
N ALA A 430 8.97 -5.28 7.40
CA ALA A 430 10.22 -5.93 6.99
C ALA A 430 10.31 -6.07 5.46
N ILE A 431 11.54 -6.04 4.96
CA ILE A 431 11.90 -6.41 3.59
C ILE A 431 12.74 -7.68 3.68
N GLN A 432 12.26 -8.78 3.09
CA GLN A 432 12.92 -10.08 3.16
C GLN A 432 13.39 -10.50 1.78
N LEU A 433 14.66 -10.90 1.69
CA LEU A 433 15.20 -11.59 0.52
C LEU A 433 15.17 -13.09 0.79
N VAL A 434 14.42 -13.83 -0.02
CA VAL A 434 14.25 -15.28 0.14
C VAL A 434 14.71 -16.02 -1.11
N GLY A 435 14.99 -17.32 -0.98
CA GLY A 435 15.50 -18.15 -2.07
C GLY A 435 16.98 -18.51 -1.94
N SER A 436 17.41 -19.49 -2.72
CA SER A 436 18.76 -20.07 -2.63
C SER A 436 19.89 -19.11 -3.05
N GLY A 437 19.58 -18.11 -3.88
CA GLY A 437 20.51 -17.07 -4.29
C GLY A 437 20.42 -15.77 -3.50
N ALA A 438 19.57 -15.67 -2.46
CA ALA A 438 19.30 -14.44 -1.73
C ALA A 438 20.56 -13.76 -1.16
N SER A 439 21.57 -14.54 -0.77
CA SER A 439 22.86 -14.03 -0.28
C SER A 439 23.73 -13.32 -1.34
N SER A 440 23.28 -13.29 -2.60
CA SER A 440 23.90 -12.50 -3.66
C SER A 440 23.21 -11.16 -3.87
N PHE A 441 22.13 -10.85 -3.15
CA PHE A 441 21.39 -9.60 -3.26
C PHE A 441 21.32 -8.90 -1.90
N GLU A 442 21.25 -7.58 -1.93
CA GLU A 442 21.15 -6.77 -0.72
C GLU A 442 20.17 -5.62 -0.94
N TYR A 443 19.36 -5.34 0.08
CA TYR A 443 18.59 -4.11 0.18
C TYR A 443 19.43 -3.07 0.91
N ILE A 444 19.74 -1.95 0.25
CA ILE A 444 20.65 -0.92 0.76
C ILE A 444 19.92 0.37 1.16
N GLY A 445 18.59 0.32 1.25
CA GLY A 445 17.77 1.48 1.60
C GLY A 445 17.67 1.73 3.11
N SER A 446 16.76 2.62 3.49
CA SER A 446 16.47 2.92 4.89
C SER A 446 15.98 1.66 5.64
N PRO A 447 16.39 1.47 6.90
CA PRO A 447 15.98 0.30 7.69
C PRO A 447 14.48 0.32 7.96
N THR A 448 13.86 -0.87 8.02
CA THR A 448 12.45 -1.04 8.38
C THR A 448 12.23 -0.85 9.90
N PRO A 449 11.02 -0.42 10.34
CA PRO A 449 9.79 -0.23 9.55
C PRO A 449 9.83 1.02 8.65
N LEU A 450 9.22 0.91 7.47
CA LEU A 450 9.00 2.02 6.55
C LEU A 450 7.51 2.35 6.50
N THR A 451 7.18 3.63 6.34
CA THR A 451 5.82 4.10 6.08
C THR A 451 5.78 4.72 4.70
N VAL A 452 4.80 4.32 3.90
CA VAL A 452 4.47 4.95 2.61
C VAL A 452 3.10 5.57 2.77
N ASN A 453 3.04 6.89 2.92
CA ASN A 453 1.76 7.58 3.09
C ASN A 453 0.95 7.51 1.78
N VAL A 454 -0.34 7.81 1.87
CA VAL A 454 -1.18 7.88 0.67
C VAL A 454 -0.65 8.95 -0.29
N GLY A 455 -0.63 8.63 -1.58
CA GLY A 455 -0.07 9.45 -2.66
C GLY A 455 1.47 9.40 -2.73
N GLU A 456 2.14 8.69 -1.82
CA GLU A 456 3.60 8.58 -1.85
C GLU A 456 4.07 7.35 -2.65
N VAL A 457 5.24 7.52 -3.26
CA VAL A 457 5.99 6.43 -3.90
C VAL A 457 7.30 6.24 -3.13
N ALA A 458 7.47 5.06 -2.53
CA ALA A 458 8.73 4.65 -1.94
C ALA A 458 9.63 3.98 -2.99
N LEU A 459 10.89 4.39 -3.06
CA LEU A 459 11.90 3.77 -3.91
C LEU A 459 12.79 2.87 -3.05
N LEU A 460 12.69 1.56 -3.24
CA LEU A 460 13.46 0.57 -2.48
C LEU A 460 14.68 0.13 -3.31
N PRO A 461 15.91 0.57 -2.97
CA PRO A 461 17.11 0.20 -3.72
C PRO A 461 17.62 -1.19 -3.36
N PHE A 462 17.88 -1.99 -4.39
CA PHE A 462 18.51 -3.29 -4.29
C PHE A 462 19.76 -3.33 -5.15
N VAL A 463 20.74 -4.12 -4.72
CA VAL A 463 22.02 -4.35 -5.41
C VAL A 463 22.30 -5.84 -5.50
N HIS A 464 23.08 -6.23 -6.50
CA HIS A 464 23.54 -7.60 -6.72
C HIS A 464 25.06 -7.69 -6.52
N HIS A 465 25.46 -8.57 -5.61
CA HIS A 465 26.84 -8.89 -5.23
C HIS A 465 27.06 -10.40 -5.39
N PRO A 466 27.28 -10.89 -6.61
CA PRO A 466 27.41 -12.32 -6.85
C PRO A 466 28.62 -12.89 -6.10
N ASN A 467 28.35 -13.82 -5.19
CA ASN A 467 29.36 -14.52 -4.41
C ASN A 467 30.03 -15.69 -5.16
N SER A 468 29.52 -16.03 -6.33
CA SER A 468 30.05 -17.07 -7.21
C SER A 468 29.51 -16.91 -8.63
N VAL A 469 30.20 -17.51 -9.60
CA VAL A 469 29.80 -17.52 -11.01
C VAL A 469 28.46 -18.26 -11.20
N GLY A 470 27.69 -17.82 -12.19
CA GLY A 470 26.41 -18.41 -12.58
C GLY A 470 25.21 -17.60 -12.10
N THR A 471 24.04 -17.97 -12.62
CA THR A 471 22.77 -17.28 -12.35
C THR A 471 22.40 -17.38 -10.88
N LYS A 472 22.03 -16.25 -10.29
CA LYS A 472 21.49 -16.09 -8.94
C LYS A 472 20.05 -15.64 -9.08
N THR A 473 19.17 -16.27 -8.32
CA THR A 473 17.77 -15.89 -8.20
C THR A 473 17.38 -15.76 -6.74
N ALA A 474 16.51 -14.81 -6.47
CA ALA A 474 15.91 -14.59 -5.17
C ALA A 474 14.51 -13.99 -5.36
N GLU A 475 13.77 -13.83 -4.27
CA GLU A 475 12.50 -13.12 -4.28
C GLU A 475 12.53 -12.06 -3.17
N ILE A 476 11.97 -10.89 -3.46
CA ILE A 476 11.65 -9.87 -2.48
C ILE A 476 10.27 -10.20 -1.93
N LYS A 477 10.19 -10.31 -0.60
CA LYS A 477 8.92 -10.37 0.14
C LYS A 477 8.84 -9.16 1.06
N LEU A 478 7.85 -8.31 0.79
CA LEU A 478 7.49 -7.18 1.65
C LEU A 478 6.52 -7.70 2.72
N VAL A 479 6.86 -7.52 4.00
CA VAL A 479 5.96 -7.81 5.12
C VAL A 479 5.33 -6.50 5.54
N SER A 480 4.06 -6.31 5.20
CA SER A 480 3.31 -5.09 5.48
C SER A 480 1.97 -5.38 6.15
N ASP A 481 1.27 -4.30 6.48
CA ASP A 481 -0.12 -4.31 6.96
C ASP A 481 -1.14 -4.01 5.85
N ALA A 482 -0.75 -4.21 4.58
CA ALA A 482 -1.69 -4.18 3.47
C ALA A 482 -2.74 -5.29 3.65
N GLU A 483 -3.98 -4.99 3.28
CA GLU A 483 -5.12 -5.90 3.45
C GLU A 483 -4.99 -7.15 2.57
N ARG A 484 -4.40 -6.99 1.38
CA ARG A 484 -3.97 -8.11 0.53
C ARG A 484 -2.45 -8.27 0.61
N PRO A 485 -1.93 -9.51 0.72
CA PRO A 485 -0.50 -9.77 0.63
C PRO A 485 0.07 -9.20 -0.68
N LEU A 486 1.11 -8.37 -0.57
CA LEU A 486 1.78 -7.83 -1.75
C LEU A 486 2.42 -8.97 -2.56
N PRO A 487 2.40 -8.89 -3.90
CA PRO A 487 3.04 -9.89 -4.75
C PRO A 487 4.54 -9.94 -4.46
N THR A 488 5.13 -11.13 -4.59
CA THR A 488 6.57 -11.28 -4.53
C THR A 488 7.21 -10.76 -5.81
N VAL A 489 8.39 -10.14 -5.67
CA VAL A 489 9.15 -9.63 -6.83
C VAL A 489 10.36 -10.52 -7.04
N ALA A 490 10.45 -11.13 -8.21
CA ALA A 490 11.58 -11.99 -8.54
C ALA A 490 12.85 -11.16 -8.83
N LEU A 491 13.97 -11.56 -8.27
CA LEU A 491 15.29 -11.03 -8.55
C LEU A 491 16.10 -12.02 -9.38
N LYS A 492 16.81 -11.51 -10.38
CA LYS A 492 17.78 -12.28 -11.15
C LYS A 492 19.06 -11.46 -11.35
N GLY A 493 20.19 -12.14 -11.28
CA GLY A 493 21.48 -11.58 -11.66
C GLY A 493 22.43 -12.71 -12.05
N LEU A 494 23.39 -12.42 -12.92
CA LEU A 494 24.40 -13.39 -13.35
C LEU A 494 25.74 -13.04 -12.70
N GLY A 495 26.30 -13.96 -11.91
CA GLY A 495 27.68 -13.86 -11.46
C GLY A 495 28.63 -14.19 -12.61
N LEU A 496 29.44 -13.23 -13.03
CA LEU A 496 30.42 -13.42 -14.11
C LEU A 496 31.76 -13.88 -13.52
N ALA A 497 32.46 -14.73 -14.26
CA ALA A 497 33.82 -15.12 -13.91
C ALA A 497 34.77 -13.91 -13.96
N ILE A 498 35.79 -13.94 -13.12
CA ILE A 498 36.89 -12.97 -13.19
C ILE A 498 37.77 -13.38 -14.38
N THR A 499 37.35 -12.95 -15.57
CA THR A 499 38.09 -13.16 -16.82
C THR A 499 38.69 -11.82 -17.24
N PRO A 500 39.98 -11.76 -17.61
CA PRO A 500 40.53 -10.58 -18.26
C PRO A 500 39.70 -10.23 -19.50
N LEU A 501 39.28 -8.98 -19.58
CA LEU A 501 38.47 -8.46 -20.67
C LEU A 501 39.29 -7.43 -21.44
N VAL A 502 39.30 -7.57 -22.76
CA VAL A 502 39.88 -6.58 -23.67
C VAL A 502 38.76 -5.80 -24.32
N ASP A 503 38.81 -4.48 -24.18
CA ASP A 503 37.88 -3.58 -24.87
C ASP A 503 37.99 -3.75 -26.39
N VAL A 504 36.87 -4.13 -27.01
CA VAL A 504 36.74 -4.24 -28.47
C VAL A 504 36.03 -3.02 -29.02
N TYR A 505 34.99 -2.55 -28.30
CA TYR A 505 34.16 -1.44 -28.72
C TYR A 505 33.57 -0.68 -27.53
N ARG A 506 33.54 0.65 -27.66
CA ARG A 506 32.80 1.58 -26.80
C ARG A 506 32.13 2.61 -27.68
N GLY A 507 30.81 2.53 -27.80
CA GLY A 507 30.01 3.40 -28.66
C GLY A 507 29.02 4.22 -27.86
N ASN A 508 29.09 5.55 -28.00
CA ASN A 508 28.04 6.45 -27.55
C ASN A 508 26.92 6.44 -28.59
N ALA A 509 25.81 5.76 -28.30
CA ALA A 509 24.76 5.53 -29.27
C ALA A 509 23.98 6.83 -29.49
N GLY A 510 23.92 7.29 -30.73
CA GLY A 510 23.30 8.58 -31.07
C GLY A 510 24.21 9.80 -30.90
N GLY A 511 25.19 9.74 -30.00
CA GLY A 511 26.04 10.87 -29.63
C GLY A 511 27.35 11.01 -30.40
N SER A 512 28.09 12.06 -30.03
CA SER A 512 29.46 12.31 -30.50
C SER A 512 30.48 11.52 -29.66
N SER A 513 31.73 11.46 -30.14
CA SER A 513 32.83 10.88 -29.34
C SER A 513 33.00 11.62 -28.02
N TYR A 514 33.22 10.88 -26.93
CA TYR A 514 33.26 11.43 -25.58
C TYR A 514 34.37 10.78 -24.75
N LEU A 515 35.07 11.58 -23.94
CA LEU A 515 36.05 11.09 -22.96
C LEU A 515 35.37 11.06 -21.60
N ALA A 516 35.08 9.86 -21.11
CA ALA A 516 34.43 9.67 -19.83
C ALA A 516 35.34 10.02 -18.65
N GLN A 517 34.75 10.28 -17.49
CA GLN A 517 35.49 10.69 -16.28
C GLN A 517 36.52 9.65 -15.83
N ASN A 518 36.28 8.37 -16.13
CA ASN A 518 37.23 7.29 -15.87
C ASN A 518 38.41 7.23 -16.85
N GLY A 519 38.51 8.17 -17.80
CA GLY A 519 39.57 8.26 -18.80
C GLY A 519 39.37 7.38 -20.03
N LEU A 520 38.26 6.64 -20.13
CA LEU A 520 37.96 5.82 -21.31
C LEU A 520 37.29 6.66 -22.40
N THR A 521 37.76 6.48 -23.63
CA THR A 521 37.19 7.16 -24.80
C THR A 521 36.08 6.33 -25.43
N TRP A 522 34.95 6.97 -25.68
CA TRP A 522 33.80 6.41 -26.38
C TRP A 522 33.74 7.00 -27.78
N SER A 523 33.63 6.14 -28.77
CA SER A 523 33.47 6.53 -30.18
C SER A 523 32.04 7.00 -30.44
N ALA A 524 31.84 7.81 -31.49
CA ALA A 524 30.50 8.17 -31.95
C ALA A 524 29.84 6.92 -32.57
N GLY A 525 28.81 6.38 -31.94
CA GLY A 525 28.12 5.17 -32.40
C GLY A 525 27.17 5.48 -33.56
N ALA A 526 27.39 4.89 -34.74
CA ALA A 526 26.61 5.22 -35.93
C ALA A 526 26.63 4.13 -37.01
N SER A 527 27.82 3.67 -37.38
CA SER A 527 28.05 2.82 -38.55
C SER A 527 27.62 1.37 -38.33
N GLU A 528 27.52 0.98 -37.08
CA GLU A 528 27.18 -0.35 -36.61
C GLU A 528 25.67 -0.55 -36.51
N PHE A 529 24.90 0.54 -36.49
CA PHE A 529 23.45 0.51 -36.34
C PHE A 529 22.72 0.59 -37.68
N THR A 530 21.62 -0.12 -37.81
CA THR A 530 20.71 -0.06 -38.96
C THR A 530 19.25 -0.01 -38.51
N GLY A 531 18.37 0.62 -39.29
CA GLY A 531 16.91 0.61 -39.03
C GLY A 531 16.39 1.64 -38.03
N GLY A 532 17.20 2.58 -37.54
CA GLY A 532 16.77 3.54 -36.52
C GLY A 532 17.26 4.97 -36.76
N ARG A 533 17.07 5.82 -35.76
CA ARG A 533 17.46 7.23 -35.77
C ARG A 533 18.20 7.60 -34.48
N LYS A 534 18.80 8.79 -34.51
CA LYS A 534 19.57 9.35 -33.40
C LYS A 534 18.86 10.56 -32.86
N GLU A 535 18.87 10.72 -31.54
CA GLU A 535 18.44 11.95 -30.88
C GLU A 535 19.44 12.32 -29.79
N THR A 536 19.49 13.60 -29.44
CA THR A 536 20.33 14.10 -28.36
C THR A 536 19.61 15.20 -27.60
N TYR A 537 19.64 15.08 -26.27
CA TYR A 537 19.02 15.99 -25.33
C TYR A 537 20.11 16.72 -24.52
N THR A 538 19.72 17.72 -23.76
CA THR A 538 20.65 18.52 -22.94
C THR A 538 20.31 18.49 -21.45
N ASP A 539 19.23 17.82 -21.08
CA ASP A 539 18.80 17.70 -19.70
C ASP A 539 19.82 16.90 -18.88
N PRO A 540 20.10 17.31 -17.62
CA PRO A 540 21.03 16.60 -16.76
C PRO A 540 20.60 15.15 -16.51
N ILE A 541 21.57 14.25 -16.41
CA ILE A 541 21.34 12.84 -16.09
C ILE A 541 21.62 12.63 -14.60
N LEU A 542 20.61 12.14 -13.89
CA LEU A 542 20.67 11.87 -12.47
C LEU A 542 21.71 10.79 -12.15
N GLN A 543 22.35 10.94 -10.99
CA GLN A 543 23.24 9.92 -10.41
C GLN A 543 24.49 9.55 -11.26
N THR A 544 24.86 10.38 -12.23
CA THR A 544 26.11 10.22 -12.99
C THR A 544 26.76 11.57 -13.24
N GLY A 545 28.07 11.56 -13.53
CA GLY A 545 28.78 12.71 -14.07
C GLY A 545 29.18 12.53 -15.54
N ASP A 546 28.81 11.40 -16.14
CA ASP A 546 29.01 11.07 -17.55
C ASP A 546 27.72 11.27 -18.35
N ASP A 547 27.00 12.37 -18.10
CA ASP A 547 25.76 12.75 -18.78
C ASP A 547 25.82 12.56 -20.30
N PRO A 548 26.91 12.94 -21.02
CA PRO A 548 26.95 12.80 -22.48
C PRO A 548 26.82 11.36 -23.01
N LEU A 549 27.01 10.33 -22.18
CA LEU A 549 26.77 8.93 -22.56
C LEU A 549 25.28 8.53 -22.47
N TYR A 550 24.49 9.30 -21.74
CA TYR A 550 23.09 9.01 -21.46
C TYR A 550 22.14 10.08 -22.00
N GLN A 551 22.65 11.23 -22.43
CA GLN A 551 21.91 12.31 -23.10
C GLN A 551 21.63 12.05 -24.58
N SER A 552 22.30 11.08 -25.19
CA SER A 552 22.03 10.65 -26.55
C SER A 552 21.45 9.24 -26.61
N GLU A 553 20.73 8.98 -27.69
CA GLU A 553 20.13 7.68 -27.95
C GLU A 553 20.17 7.32 -29.43
N TYR A 554 20.27 6.02 -29.68
CA TYR A 554 19.81 5.43 -30.93
C TYR A 554 18.51 4.69 -30.66
N PHE A 555 17.48 4.92 -31.48
CA PHE A 555 16.15 4.40 -31.26
C PHE A 555 15.50 3.88 -32.56
N GLY A 556 14.60 2.92 -32.40
CA GLY A 556 13.99 2.16 -33.49
C GLY A 556 12.96 2.93 -34.32
N PHE A 557 12.68 2.40 -35.51
CA PHE A 557 11.54 2.77 -36.35
C PHE A 557 11.02 1.50 -37.03
N GLU A 558 9.72 1.40 -37.29
CA GLU A 558 9.13 0.26 -38.03
C GLU A 558 9.35 -1.12 -37.36
N GLY A 559 9.33 -1.18 -36.02
CA GLY A 559 9.34 -2.45 -35.27
C GLY A 559 10.67 -2.77 -34.57
N GLY A 560 11.69 -1.92 -34.68
CA GLY A 560 12.95 -2.09 -33.96
C GLY A 560 14.16 -1.45 -34.63
N PHE A 561 15.35 -1.86 -34.21
CA PHE A 561 16.61 -1.59 -34.90
C PHE A 561 17.66 -2.65 -34.56
N GLU A 562 18.73 -2.69 -35.36
CA GLU A 562 19.81 -3.66 -35.21
C GLU A 562 21.14 -2.96 -34.95
N PHE A 563 22.02 -3.62 -34.22
CA PHE A 563 23.43 -3.29 -34.07
C PHE A 563 24.26 -4.50 -34.50
N SER A 564 25.28 -4.26 -35.32
CA SER A 564 26.10 -5.33 -35.89
C SER A 564 27.57 -4.92 -35.98
N LEU A 565 28.42 -5.62 -35.24
CA LEU A 565 29.84 -5.30 -35.09
C LEU A 565 30.72 -6.45 -35.61
N PRO A 566 31.57 -6.24 -36.63
CA PRO A 566 32.56 -7.22 -37.05
C PRO A 566 33.58 -7.46 -35.93
N VAL A 567 33.68 -8.71 -35.46
CA VAL A 567 34.60 -9.12 -34.38
C VAL A 567 35.21 -10.49 -34.68
N GLN A 568 36.17 -10.93 -33.89
CA GLN A 568 36.66 -12.31 -34.00
C GLN A 568 35.67 -13.29 -33.35
N ASN A 569 35.64 -14.54 -33.78
CA ASN A 569 34.94 -15.56 -33.01
C ASN A 569 35.49 -15.67 -31.58
N GLY A 570 34.60 -15.86 -30.62
CA GLY A 570 34.96 -15.95 -29.20
C GLY A 570 33.82 -15.57 -28.27
N GLU A 571 34.13 -15.55 -26.98
CA GLU A 571 33.22 -15.14 -25.92
C GLU A 571 33.37 -13.65 -25.62
N TYR A 572 32.24 -12.98 -25.43
CA TYR A 572 32.16 -11.54 -25.24
C TYR A 572 31.25 -11.19 -24.08
N GLN A 573 31.62 -10.13 -23.35
CA GLN A 573 30.71 -9.39 -22.49
C GLN A 573 30.20 -8.17 -23.24
N VAL A 574 28.88 -8.02 -23.23
CA VAL A 574 28.15 -6.92 -23.88
C VAL A 574 27.40 -6.16 -22.80
N THR A 575 27.74 -4.89 -22.60
CA THR A 575 27.02 -4.00 -21.69
C THR A 575 26.19 -3.02 -22.49
N LEU A 576 24.88 -3.02 -22.23
CA LEU A 576 23.91 -2.11 -22.82
C LEU A 576 23.55 -1.04 -21.80
N HIS A 577 23.67 0.23 -22.19
CA HIS A 577 23.36 1.38 -21.36
C HIS A 577 22.09 2.07 -21.85
N PHE A 578 21.22 2.46 -20.92
CA PHE A 578 19.94 3.09 -21.16
C PHE A 578 19.74 4.26 -20.21
N ALA A 579 18.92 5.23 -20.61
CA ALA A 579 18.26 6.19 -19.74
C ALA A 579 16.93 6.55 -20.43
N GLU A 580 15.82 6.67 -19.70
CA GLU A 580 14.59 7.18 -20.31
C GLU A 580 14.65 8.71 -20.36
N LEU A 581 14.54 9.28 -21.57
CA LEU A 581 14.76 10.71 -21.84
C LEU A 581 13.50 11.40 -22.37
N PHE A 582 12.46 10.64 -22.70
CA PHE A 582 11.27 11.15 -23.37
C PHE A 582 10.02 10.97 -22.53
N TRP A 583 9.82 9.77 -21.98
CA TRP A 583 8.66 9.47 -21.15
C TRP A 583 8.97 9.67 -19.66
N ASP A 584 7.96 10.10 -18.91
CA ASP A 584 8.04 10.31 -17.46
C ASP A 584 7.16 9.32 -16.66
N ARG A 585 6.47 8.40 -17.36
CA ARG A 585 5.57 7.39 -16.80
C ARG A 585 5.80 6.01 -17.44
N THR A 586 5.62 4.96 -16.65
CA THR A 586 5.75 3.54 -17.06
C THR A 586 4.74 3.14 -18.12
N ASN A 587 4.93 1.97 -18.74
CA ASN A 587 4.11 1.38 -19.79
C ASN A 587 4.00 2.21 -21.08
N ARG A 588 4.72 3.33 -21.19
CA ARG A 588 4.78 4.15 -22.42
C ARG A 588 5.81 3.65 -23.41
N ARG A 589 6.84 2.94 -22.94
CA ARG A 589 7.86 2.29 -23.76
C ARG A 589 8.22 0.93 -23.20
N ILE A 590 8.03 -0.11 -24.01
CA ILE A 590 8.34 -1.50 -23.70
C ILE A 590 9.05 -2.09 -24.92
N PHE A 591 10.17 -2.77 -24.71
CA PHE A 591 10.90 -3.40 -25.80
C PHE A 591 11.69 -4.63 -25.38
N ASP A 592 11.97 -5.51 -26.34
CA ASP A 592 12.81 -6.68 -26.14
C ASP A 592 14.21 -6.44 -26.68
N VAL A 593 15.19 -7.20 -26.18
CA VAL A 593 16.54 -7.23 -26.72
C VAL A 593 17.01 -8.66 -26.92
N LYS A 594 17.56 -8.93 -28.11
CA LYS A 594 18.24 -10.18 -28.44
C LYS A 594 19.73 -9.92 -28.70
N ILE A 595 20.58 -10.83 -28.24
CA ILE A 595 22.02 -10.84 -28.58
C ILE A 595 22.34 -12.22 -29.15
N GLU A 596 23.00 -12.27 -30.32
CA GLU A 596 23.27 -13.50 -31.07
C GLU A 596 22.00 -14.35 -31.28
N GLY A 597 20.86 -13.67 -31.51
CA GLY A 597 19.54 -14.28 -31.70
C GLY A 597 18.83 -14.78 -30.44
N ALA A 598 19.49 -14.78 -29.27
CA ALA A 598 18.89 -15.17 -28.00
C ALA A 598 18.26 -13.96 -27.29
N THR A 599 17.00 -14.07 -26.85
CA THR A 599 16.35 -13.04 -26.01
C THR A 599 17.07 -12.93 -24.68
N VAL A 600 17.65 -11.76 -24.42
CA VAL A 600 18.36 -11.43 -23.18
C VAL A 600 17.57 -10.47 -22.30
N ILE A 601 16.65 -9.70 -22.90
CA ILE A 601 15.68 -8.86 -22.21
C ILE A 601 14.32 -9.02 -22.88
N GLU A 602 13.27 -9.21 -22.10
CA GLU A 602 11.88 -9.34 -22.54
C GLU A 602 11.03 -8.32 -21.76
N GLY A 603 10.15 -7.59 -22.45
CA GLY A 603 9.22 -6.63 -21.86
C GLY A 603 9.89 -5.47 -21.12
N PHE A 604 11.00 -4.93 -21.61
CA PHE A 604 11.77 -3.95 -20.86
C PHE A 604 11.12 -2.56 -20.85
N ASP A 605 10.68 -2.15 -19.67
CA ASP A 605 10.39 -0.75 -19.37
C ASP A 605 11.46 -0.20 -18.40
N ILE A 606 12.22 0.79 -18.86
CA ILE A 606 13.30 1.44 -18.11
C ILE A 606 12.75 2.10 -16.84
N LEU A 607 11.56 2.70 -16.91
CA LEU A 607 10.93 3.42 -15.81
C LEU A 607 10.39 2.50 -14.72
N THR A 608 10.34 1.19 -14.95
CA THR A 608 10.02 0.22 -13.87
C THR A 608 11.19 0.01 -12.92
N GLN A 609 12.42 0.29 -13.37
CA GLN A 609 13.67 0.01 -12.64
C GLN A 609 14.38 1.29 -12.14
N GLN A 610 14.16 2.41 -12.83
CA GLN A 610 14.74 3.72 -12.53
C GLN A 610 13.72 4.85 -12.74
N VAL A 611 14.07 6.06 -12.30
CA VAL A 611 13.31 7.27 -12.65
C VAL A 611 13.74 7.79 -14.03
N ALA A 612 12.94 8.69 -14.61
CA ALA A 612 13.34 9.39 -15.84
C ALA A 612 14.67 10.11 -15.64
N PHE A 613 15.46 10.21 -16.72
CA PHE A 613 16.80 10.80 -16.72
C PHE A 613 17.80 10.12 -15.77
N ALA A 614 17.62 8.85 -15.40
CA ALA A 614 18.60 8.08 -14.64
C ALA A 614 19.17 6.90 -15.45
N PRO A 615 20.46 6.57 -15.28
CA PRO A 615 21.13 5.52 -16.04
C PRO A 615 20.74 4.12 -15.57
N VAL A 616 20.56 3.21 -16.52
CA VAL A 616 20.49 1.76 -16.32
C VAL A 616 21.55 1.10 -17.20
N ALA A 617 22.31 0.16 -16.65
CA ALA A 617 23.24 -0.66 -17.44
C ALA A 617 22.99 -2.14 -17.18
N LYS A 618 23.00 -2.95 -18.24
CA LYS A 618 22.81 -4.40 -18.16
C LYS A 618 23.88 -5.12 -18.98
N THR A 619 24.56 -6.07 -18.36
CA THR A 619 25.66 -6.83 -19.00
C THR A 619 25.22 -8.26 -19.31
N TYR A 620 25.59 -8.75 -20.49
CA TYR A 620 25.26 -10.09 -20.96
C TYR A 620 26.50 -10.79 -21.53
N GLN A 621 26.47 -12.12 -21.52
CA GLN A 621 27.46 -12.95 -22.21
C GLN A 621 26.95 -13.31 -23.59
N ALA A 622 27.85 -13.26 -24.58
CA ALA A 622 27.57 -13.61 -25.97
C ALA A 622 28.69 -14.50 -26.53
N VAL A 623 28.34 -15.44 -27.41
CA VAL A 623 29.31 -16.32 -28.08
C VAL A 623 29.19 -16.10 -29.58
N VAL A 624 30.19 -15.46 -30.17
CA VAL A 624 30.23 -15.14 -31.60
C VAL A 624 30.92 -16.27 -32.37
N ASN A 625 30.25 -16.78 -33.41
CA ASN A 625 30.71 -17.92 -34.19
C ASN A 625 30.87 -17.64 -35.69
N ASP A 626 30.40 -16.51 -36.18
CA ASP A 626 30.37 -16.14 -37.60
C ASP A 626 31.20 -14.89 -37.94
N GLY A 627 31.93 -14.35 -36.96
CA GLY A 627 32.77 -13.17 -37.08
C GLY A 627 32.01 -11.86 -36.89
N ARG A 628 30.79 -11.90 -36.34
CA ARG A 628 29.96 -10.73 -36.12
C ARG A 628 29.19 -10.85 -34.81
N LEU A 629 29.13 -9.76 -34.06
CA LEU A 629 28.24 -9.65 -32.91
C LEU A 629 26.98 -8.91 -33.35
N ASP A 630 25.84 -9.57 -33.29
CA ASP A 630 24.54 -9.04 -33.67
C ASP A 630 23.62 -8.83 -32.45
N ILE A 631 23.00 -7.66 -32.39
CA ILE A 631 22.07 -7.27 -31.31
C ILE A 631 20.81 -6.67 -31.95
N SER A 632 19.66 -7.25 -31.63
CA SER A 632 18.35 -6.80 -32.10
C SER A 632 17.58 -6.13 -30.97
N PHE A 633 17.08 -4.93 -31.21
CA PHE A 633 16.17 -4.21 -30.32
C PHE A 633 14.79 -4.20 -30.98
N ILE A 634 13.78 -4.69 -30.27
CA ILE A 634 12.46 -5.00 -30.86
C ILE A 634 11.40 -4.17 -30.15
N ASP A 635 10.67 -3.37 -30.91
CA ASP A 635 9.61 -2.52 -30.40
C ASP A 635 8.42 -3.39 -29.95
N VAL A 636 7.95 -3.23 -28.72
CA VAL A 636 6.71 -3.87 -28.21
C VAL A 636 5.64 -2.80 -27.97
N VAL A 637 5.95 -1.79 -27.17
CA VAL A 637 5.16 -0.56 -27.00
C VAL A 637 6.09 0.63 -27.21
N ASP A 638 5.75 1.53 -28.14
CA ASP A 638 6.65 2.60 -28.61
C ASP A 638 8.04 2.09 -29.07
N ARG A 639 8.96 3.00 -29.37
CA ARG A 639 10.27 2.71 -29.97
C ARG A 639 11.28 2.25 -28.95
N SER A 640 11.91 1.11 -29.20
CA SER A 640 13.10 0.62 -28.51
C SER A 640 14.26 1.61 -28.61
N LYS A 641 15.16 1.60 -27.62
CA LYS A 641 16.31 2.52 -27.60
C LYS A 641 17.53 1.96 -26.88
N VAL A 642 18.69 2.57 -27.14
CA VAL A 642 19.93 2.38 -26.38
C VAL A 642 20.72 3.68 -26.33
N SER A 643 21.37 3.96 -25.21
CA SER A 643 22.21 5.16 -25.00
C SER A 643 23.69 4.88 -25.27
N ALA A 644 24.20 3.71 -24.90
CA ALA A 644 25.57 3.31 -25.21
C ALA A 644 25.77 1.80 -25.21
N ILE A 645 26.81 1.31 -25.89
CA ILE A 645 27.17 -0.12 -25.93
C ILE A 645 28.67 -0.29 -25.66
N VAL A 646 29.01 -1.23 -24.80
CA VAL A 646 30.38 -1.73 -24.57
C VAL A 646 30.44 -3.19 -25.00
N VAL A 647 31.46 -3.54 -25.78
CA VAL A 647 31.78 -4.92 -26.14
C VAL A 647 33.21 -5.21 -25.72
N GLN A 648 33.39 -6.25 -24.91
CA GLN A 648 34.70 -6.68 -24.44
C GLN A 648 34.87 -8.17 -24.71
N LYS A 649 36.05 -8.55 -25.22
CA LYS A 649 36.38 -9.96 -25.50
C LYS A 649 37.02 -10.58 -24.26
N ALA A 650 36.62 -11.81 -23.92
CA ALA A 650 37.34 -12.63 -22.96
C ALA A 650 38.69 -13.09 -23.54
N GLU A 651 39.78 -12.90 -22.80
CA GLU A 651 41.13 -13.40 -23.18
C GLU A 651 41.30 -14.92 -23.08
#